data_AF-A0A5J4NTJ6-F1
#
_entry.id   AF-A0A5J4NTJ6-F1
#
_cell.length_a   1.000
_cell.length_b   1.000
_cell.length_c   1.000
_cell.angle_alpha   90.00
_cell.angle_beta   90.00
_cell.angle_gamma   90.00
#
_symmetry.space_group_name_H-M   'P 1'
#
loop_
_entity.id
_entity.type
_entity.pdbx_description
1 polymer ?
#
loop_
_entity_poly.entity_id
_entity_poly.type
_entity_poly.pdbx_seq_one_letter_code
_entity_poly.pdbx_strand_id
1 'polypeptide(L)'
;LGFGWICEYVKGKSIECSKEDLLGLLPTVHEDDQVVLEIINWVNFVPNYLQNCSLSSWSLRRLQDALAHATYLIGSTLTIADLAVWSSLASDSGYHKLLSDGPANPSAFQSDLCHVRRYYTHLNSMESLSKWKEALQLWRNIFEGRLILRFDDTNPSKEKEIYEESILSDLPRLGVCWDVRSHTSDHFELLLKLCEQMIRDGKAYVDNTDGETMKAQRESRTPSVCRDNCDVYPLYDFACPVVDSVEGVTHALRTSEYNDRNDQYAWICQALGLRCPMVIDYSRLALQNTLLSKRKLTWFVEEGLVDGWDDPRMPTVSGILRRGMTAEGLRQFILAQGSSRSSAQMEWDKIWAFNKKVIDPVAPRYTGLLMDPTLPSSDGAPRGLVPVRIHGQSDLVEKQVPIHPKNEHLGDRGILLGPLIFIEHADAVCLKQGENVTLINWGNCRVLNVHQTGQFVSGVDVELNLADTNYKKTPKITWLADPGSTGPALTPLSCLIYDHLLTKAVITKDDDFKLFINKNSKTEQCLLGDHGLRYLKKGDIIQLQRRGYYICDAPYDPKCPATGHESPCVLIQIPEGTAKPDATHDSGTSEPKGSARAKTKPVVQLTEEEATKAAERQRKKDEKKEARKEGRNKWKLSSQLQQPTQSESTVPTKSVQLSKPVQTAANSSAIVANKETNFGESKSQAKKQTKLALEARKEVDFADWYTQLLTKAELLEYYDISGCYILRPWAYSVWQSIQRFMDTRLELMGIENAYFPMFVSKSALEREQHHVEDFAPEVAWVTRSGSSELAEPVAVRPTSETIMYPAFAKWIQSHRDLPLRLNQWSNVVRWEFKHPQPFLRTREFLWQEGHTAYAEKADAEAEVLEILDLYAEVYQNLLAVPVIKGRKTEKEKFAGADYTTTVEAYIGGTGRAIQGATSHHLGQNFSRMFDVTFDHPVTGMPAHVYQNSWGFTTRSLGVLFMVHGDNKGLVLPPRVAPIQVTSLVIRVFTGYLLFDHLVATHLLGRKTEKEKFAGADYTTTVEAYIGGTGRAIQGATSHHLGQNFSRMFDVTFDHPVTGMPAHVYQNSWGFTTRSLGVLFMVHGDNKGLVLPPRVAPIQLRIPMDQLRDRLPSLLDTIHADMLCKATTEFAEHIRTASNLNELCAALDARSLALAPFCGDSDCEEVIRNESARNVVLEPGAPSMGAKSLCIPFACDFNSALPCGVPPTGTKCFNQPHCTRQALAYTLFGRSY
;
A
#
# COMPACT_ATOMS: atom_id res chain seq x y z
N LEU A 1 -14.75 -7.65 39.09
CA LEU A 1 -14.11 -6.64 38.22
C LEU A 1 -12.63 -6.37 38.55
N GLY A 2 -12.20 -6.37 39.83
CA GLY A 2 -10.79 -6.08 40.19
C GLY A 2 -9.74 -7.18 39.91
N PHE A 3 -10.18 -8.42 39.68
CA PHE A 3 -9.26 -9.54 39.40
C PHE A 3 -8.74 -9.56 37.96
N GLY A 4 -9.50 -8.97 37.02
CA GLY A 4 -9.11 -8.84 35.61
C GLY A 4 -7.79 -8.06 35.45
N TRP A 5 -7.67 -7.05 36.29
CA TRP A 5 -6.64 -6.04 36.23
C TRP A 5 -5.30 -6.55 36.78
N ILE A 6 -5.32 -7.31 37.89
CA ILE A 6 -4.13 -7.93 38.49
C ILE A 6 -3.45 -8.92 37.52
N CYS A 7 -4.22 -9.62 36.68
CA CYS A 7 -3.65 -10.68 35.84
C CYS A 7 -3.08 -10.20 34.51
N GLU A 8 -3.56 -9.09 33.94
CA GLU A 8 -2.87 -8.41 32.84
C GLU A 8 -1.54 -7.81 33.33
N TYR A 9 -1.51 -7.33 34.58
CA TYR A 9 -0.31 -6.81 35.26
C TYR A 9 0.72 -7.91 35.59
N VAL A 10 0.29 -9.07 36.09
CA VAL A 10 1.16 -10.25 36.33
C VAL A 10 1.73 -10.83 35.03
N LYS A 11 1.05 -10.63 33.88
CA LYS A 11 1.52 -11.00 32.54
C LYS A 11 2.52 -10.00 31.94
N GLY A 12 2.96 -9.00 32.70
CA GLY A 12 3.96 -8.02 32.27
C GLY A 12 3.45 -6.94 31.32
N LYS A 13 2.12 -6.72 31.24
CA LYS A 13 1.55 -5.58 30.52
C LYS A 13 1.44 -4.38 31.46
N SER A 14 1.89 -3.20 31.02
CA SER A 14 1.71 -1.97 31.80
C SER A 14 0.25 -1.54 31.74
N ILE A 15 -0.38 -1.40 32.90
CA ILE A 15 -1.72 -0.82 33.01
C ILE A 15 -1.65 0.32 34.02
N GLU A 16 -2.08 1.52 33.62
CA GLU A 16 -2.21 2.64 34.54
C GLU A 16 -3.53 2.50 35.32
N CYS A 17 -3.44 2.54 36.66
CA CYS A 17 -4.60 2.53 37.55
C CYS A 17 -5.03 3.97 37.87
N SER A 18 -6.30 4.32 37.67
CA SER A 18 -6.84 5.56 38.23
C SER A 18 -7.30 5.36 39.68
N LYS A 19 -7.39 6.46 40.44
CA LYS A 19 -7.91 6.45 41.82
C LYS A 19 -9.36 5.96 41.89
N GLU A 20 -10.15 6.24 40.87
CA GLU A 20 -11.56 5.86 40.76
C GLU A 20 -11.75 4.35 40.54
N ASP A 21 -10.83 3.71 39.82
CA ASP A 21 -10.87 2.26 39.58
C ASP A 21 -10.64 1.42 40.86
N LEU A 22 -9.82 1.93 41.80
CA LEU A 22 -9.54 1.26 43.08
C LEU A 22 -10.60 1.52 44.16
N LEU A 23 -11.18 2.72 44.19
CA LEU A 23 -12.28 3.06 45.11
C LEU A 23 -13.52 2.19 44.84
N GLY A 24 -13.73 1.73 43.60
CA GLY A 24 -14.79 0.79 43.24
C GLY A 24 -14.54 -0.67 43.67
N LEU A 25 -13.36 -1.01 44.19
CA LEU A 25 -12.95 -2.38 44.50
C LEU A 25 -12.73 -2.67 45.99
N LEU A 26 -12.67 -1.64 46.83
CA LEU A 26 -12.49 -1.78 48.27
C LEU A 26 -13.86 -1.81 48.98
N PRO A 27 -14.16 -2.84 49.80
CA PRO A 27 -15.37 -2.83 50.59
C PRO A 27 -15.21 -1.80 51.70
N THR A 28 -15.90 -0.66 51.56
CA THR A 28 -16.16 0.35 52.61
C THR A 28 -14.97 0.59 53.55
N VAL A 29 -13.90 1.21 53.03
CA VAL A 29 -12.96 1.94 53.87
C VAL A 29 -13.21 3.41 53.59
N HIS A 30 -14.06 4.01 54.44
CA HIS A 30 -14.09 5.46 54.57
C HIS A 30 -12.75 5.90 55.17
N GLU A 31 -12.18 6.97 54.62
CA GLU A 31 -11.08 7.77 55.18
C GLU A 31 -9.65 7.19 55.02
N ASP A 32 -9.01 7.48 53.88
CA ASP A 32 -7.83 8.36 53.80
C ASP A 32 -7.25 8.33 52.37
N ASP A 33 -7.28 9.47 51.67
CA ASP A 33 -6.81 9.59 50.28
C ASP A 33 -5.34 9.19 50.10
N GLN A 34 -4.54 9.25 51.17
CA GLN A 34 -3.14 8.81 51.16
C GLN A 34 -2.98 7.29 51.05
N VAL A 35 -3.83 6.50 51.73
CA VAL A 35 -3.71 5.03 51.74
C VAL A 35 -3.97 4.45 50.35
N VAL A 36 -4.99 4.96 49.67
CA VAL A 36 -5.32 4.56 48.28
C VAL A 36 -4.19 4.96 47.32
N LEU A 37 -3.58 6.13 47.53
CA LEU A 37 -2.46 6.60 46.71
C LEU A 37 -1.21 5.74 46.91
N GLU A 38 -0.93 5.31 48.14
CA GLU A 38 0.17 4.38 48.42
C GLU A 38 -0.05 3.02 47.79
N ILE A 39 -1.29 2.51 47.78
CA ILE A 39 -1.64 1.24 47.11
C ILE A 39 -1.32 1.35 45.62
N ILE A 40 -1.76 2.44 44.98
CA ILE A 40 -1.49 2.71 43.57
C ILE A 40 0.02 2.79 43.30
N ASN A 41 0.77 3.46 44.17
CA ASN A 41 2.20 3.63 43.99
C ASN A 41 2.95 2.29 44.02
N TRP A 42 2.63 1.40 44.96
CA TRP A 42 3.25 0.07 45.01
C TRP A 42 2.77 -0.86 43.89
N VAL A 43 1.50 -0.75 43.46
CA VAL A 43 0.99 -1.44 42.25
C VAL A 43 1.42 -0.75 40.95
N ASN A 44 2.14 0.36 40.97
CA ASN A 44 2.84 0.87 39.79
C ASN A 44 4.35 0.60 39.89
N PHE A 45 4.85 0.32 41.09
CA PHE A 45 6.26 0.03 41.34
C PHE A 45 6.72 -1.27 40.68
N VAL A 46 5.87 -2.29 40.58
CA VAL A 46 6.28 -3.64 40.15
C VAL A 46 6.73 -3.72 38.68
N PRO A 47 5.97 -3.30 37.65
CA PRO A 47 6.40 -3.43 36.25
C PRO A 47 7.52 -2.44 35.92
N ASN A 48 7.51 -1.28 36.57
CA ASN A 48 8.45 -0.21 36.28
C ASN A 48 9.81 -0.44 36.94
N TYR A 49 9.85 -1.05 38.14
CA TYR A 49 11.07 -1.11 38.94
C TYR A 49 11.40 -2.51 39.51
N LEU A 50 10.46 -3.45 39.59
CA LEU A 50 10.69 -4.79 40.16
C LEU A 50 10.84 -5.91 39.09
N GLN A 51 10.01 -5.94 38.04
CA GLN A 51 9.99 -6.99 36.99
C GLN A 51 11.17 -6.94 36.00
N ASN A 52 11.83 -5.78 35.86
CA ASN A 52 12.88 -5.55 34.85
C ASN A 52 14.31 -5.46 35.42
N CYS A 53 14.49 -5.70 36.73
CA CYS A 53 15.80 -5.54 37.36
C CYS A 53 16.52 -6.88 37.55
N SER A 54 17.71 -7.04 36.97
CA SER A 54 18.72 -7.93 37.54
C SER A 54 18.93 -7.55 39.02
N LEU A 55 19.03 -8.53 39.92
CA LEU A 55 18.94 -8.45 41.40
C LEU A 55 19.93 -7.53 42.17
N SER A 56 20.40 -6.45 41.58
CA SER A 56 21.16 -5.40 42.26
C SER A 56 20.58 -4.05 41.83
N SER A 57 20.25 -3.10 42.68
CA SER A 57 20.27 -3.09 44.14
C SER A 57 19.47 -1.90 44.70
N TRP A 58 18.70 -1.18 43.89
CA TRP A 58 17.89 -0.05 44.37
C TRP A 58 16.46 -0.46 44.72
N SER A 59 15.77 -1.16 43.81
CA SER A 59 14.35 -1.51 43.97
C SER A 59 14.10 -2.44 45.17
N LEU A 60 14.95 -3.44 45.37
CA LEU A 60 14.87 -4.33 46.53
C LEU A 60 15.25 -3.65 47.84
N ARG A 61 16.18 -2.68 47.82
CA ARG A 61 16.49 -1.86 49.01
C ARG A 61 15.32 -0.94 49.36
N ARG A 62 14.71 -0.31 48.37
CA ARG A 62 13.52 0.53 48.58
C ARG A 62 12.34 -0.28 49.16
N LEU A 63 12.17 -1.52 48.68
CA LEU A 63 11.17 -2.44 49.20
C LEU A 63 11.51 -2.93 50.63
N GLN A 64 12.79 -3.24 50.88
CA GLN A 64 13.29 -3.61 52.21
C GLN A 64 13.06 -2.49 53.23
N ASP A 65 13.40 -1.25 52.90
CA ASP A 65 13.23 -0.09 53.78
C ASP A 65 11.74 0.16 54.10
N ALA A 66 10.87 -0.03 53.11
CA ALA A 66 9.43 0.11 53.31
C ALA A 66 8.85 -0.98 54.22
N LEU A 67 9.37 -2.21 54.14
CA LEU A 67 8.94 -3.36 54.95
C LEU A 67 9.63 -3.43 56.32
N ALA A 68 10.61 -2.56 56.60
CA ALA A 68 11.35 -2.55 57.86
C ALA A 68 10.44 -2.33 59.08
N HIS A 69 9.44 -1.45 58.91
CA HIS A 69 8.53 -1.01 59.97
C HIS A 69 7.10 -1.54 59.80
N ALA A 70 6.85 -2.39 58.80
CA ALA A 70 5.50 -2.82 58.45
C ALA A 70 5.37 -4.33 58.26
N THR A 71 4.20 -4.89 58.61
CA THR A 71 3.88 -6.31 58.41
C THR A 71 3.41 -6.57 56.98
N TYR A 72 2.68 -5.61 56.41
CA TYR A 72 2.27 -5.52 55.01
C TYR A 72 2.76 -4.17 54.45
N LEU A 73 2.81 -3.99 53.13
CA LEU A 73 3.36 -2.78 52.50
C LEU A 73 2.63 -1.51 52.93
N ILE A 74 1.33 -1.61 53.21
CA ILE A 74 0.49 -0.48 53.57
C ILE A 74 -0.37 -0.88 54.76
N GLY A 75 -0.08 -0.26 55.91
CA GLY A 75 -0.83 -0.49 57.15
C GLY A 75 -0.62 -1.88 57.77
N SER A 76 -1.64 -2.34 58.50
CA SER A 76 -1.61 -3.59 59.28
C SER A 76 -2.42 -4.74 58.65
N THR A 77 -2.97 -4.54 57.45
CA THR A 77 -3.81 -5.52 56.73
C THR A 77 -3.25 -5.84 55.35
N LEU A 78 -3.60 -7.02 54.82
CA LEU A 78 -3.17 -7.46 53.49
C LEU A 78 -3.88 -6.65 52.40
N THR A 79 -3.12 -6.01 51.50
CA THR A 79 -3.67 -5.18 50.41
C THR A 79 -3.32 -5.72 49.02
N ILE A 80 -3.91 -5.14 47.97
CA ILE A 80 -3.59 -5.50 46.57
C ILE A 80 -2.15 -5.14 46.18
N ALA A 81 -1.56 -4.12 46.80
CA ALA A 81 -0.13 -3.80 46.67
C ALA A 81 0.75 -4.96 47.13
N ASP A 82 0.33 -5.63 48.22
CA ASP A 82 1.05 -6.78 48.75
C ASP A 82 1.04 -7.98 47.81
N LEU A 83 -0.12 -8.27 47.24
CA LEU A 83 -0.30 -9.35 46.26
C LEU A 83 0.49 -9.09 44.98
N ALA A 84 0.50 -7.85 44.49
CA ALA A 84 1.24 -7.45 43.30
C ALA A 84 2.76 -7.63 43.48
N VAL A 85 3.32 -7.12 44.57
CA VAL A 85 4.76 -7.27 44.88
C VAL A 85 5.12 -8.73 45.14
N TRP A 86 4.32 -9.46 45.92
CA TRP A 86 4.53 -10.89 46.18
C TRP A 86 4.55 -11.72 44.90
N SER A 87 3.61 -11.49 43.97
CA SER A 87 3.51 -12.25 42.71
C SER A 87 4.75 -12.07 41.82
N SER A 88 5.33 -10.87 41.81
CA SER A 88 6.56 -10.59 41.05
C SER A 88 7.79 -11.19 41.71
N LEU A 89 7.89 -11.20 43.04
CA LEU A 89 8.95 -11.91 43.75
C LEU A 89 8.82 -13.45 43.59
N ALA A 90 7.59 -13.96 43.56
CA ALA A 90 7.30 -15.38 43.39
C ALA A 90 7.60 -15.92 41.98
N SER A 91 7.59 -15.05 40.96
CA SER A 91 7.90 -15.40 39.57
C SER A 91 9.36 -15.14 39.18
N ASP A 92 10.14 -14.41 40.01
CA ASP A 92 11.54 -14.09 39.72
C ASP A 92 12.50 -15.21 40.14
N SER A 93 13.12 -15.86 39.16
CA SER A 93 14.03 -17.00 39.39
C SER A 93 15.31 -16.63 40.16
N GLY A 94 15.76 -15.38 40.12
CA GLY A 94 17.00 -14.97 40.77
C GLY A 94 16.79 -14.61 42.25
N TYR A 95 15.63 -14.09 42.62
CA TYR A 95 15.21 -13.92 44.02
C TYR A 95 15.07 -15.28 44.73
N HIS A 96 14.51 -16.29 44.04
CA HIS A 96 14.49 -17.67 44.55
C HIS A 96 15.89 -18.26 44.76
N LYS A 97 16.85 -17.93 43.88
CA LYS A 97 18.25 -18.34 44.02
C LYS A 97 18.92 -17.71 45.26
N LEU A 98 18.61 -16.44 45.54
CA LEU A 98 19.01 -15.72 46.76
C LEU A 98 18.38 -16.27 48.05
N LEU A 99 17.22 -16.94 47.96
CA LEU A 99 16.56 -17.64 49.07
C LEU A 99 17.16 -19.03 49.34
N SER A 100 17.62 -19.74 48.29
CA SER A 100 18.19 -21.09 48.40
C SER A 100 19.65 -21.12 48.84
N ASP A 101 20.42 -20.06 48.59
CA ASP A 101 21.78 -19.91 49.09
C ASP A 101 21.71 -19.57 50.59
N GLY A 102 21.79 -20.60 51.43
CA GLY A 102 21.68 -20.50 52.89
C GLY A 102 22.78 -19.64 53.55
N PRO A 103 22.72 -19.44 54.88
CA PRO A 103 23.54 -18.48 55.64
C PRO A 103 25.06 -18.76 55.65
N ALA A 104 25.55 -19.74 54.88
CA ALA A 104 26.93 -20.20 54.88
C ALA A 104 27.90 -19.31 54.08
N ASN A 105 27.41 -18.30 53.35
CA ASN A 105 28.30 -17.33 52.69
C ASN A 105 27.63 -15.95 52.57
N PRO A 106 27.64 -15.12 53.62
CA PRO A 106 27.01 -13.80 53.57
C PRO A 106 27.89 -12.87 52.75
N SER A 107 27.54 -12.68 51.47
CA SER A 107 27.85 -11.40 50.84
C SER A 107 27.05 -10.30 51.56
N ALA A 108 27.64 -9.12 51.77
CA ALA A 108 27.01 -8.03 52.54
C ALA A 108 25.61 -7.63 52.04
N PHE A 109 25.30 -7.90 50.77
CA PHE A 109 24.00 -7.64 50.18
C PHE A 109 22.90 -8.63 50.61
N GLN A 110 23.26 -9.83 51.06
CA GLN A 110 22.35 -10.92 51.39
C GLN A 110 21.86 -10.87 52.85
N SER A 111 22.63 -10.25 53.76
CA SER A 111 22.19 -9.93 55.13
C SER A 111 21.19 -8.76 55.19
N ASP A 112 21.20 -7.88 54.17
CA ASP A 112 20.43 -6.64 54.13
C ASP A 112 18.98 -6.79 53.63
N LEU A 113 18.50 -7.99 53.28
CA LEU A 113 17.13 -8.21 52.74
C LEU A 113 16.20 -9.00 53.69
N CYS A 114 16.45 -8.91 55.00
CA CYS A 114 15.72 -9.68 56.01
C CYS A 114 14.21 -9.38 56.09
N HIS A 115 13.76 -8.15 55.78
CA HIS A 115 12.36 -7.75 55.86
C HIS A 115 11.57 -8.22 54.64
N VAL A 116 12.15 -8.13 53.43
CA VAL A 116 11.58 -8.69 52.19
C VAL A 116 11.44 -10.21 52.31
N ARG A 117 12.44 -10.90 52.86
CA ARG A 117 12.39 -12.35 53.11
C ARG A 117 11.30 -12.70 54.12
N ARG A 118 11.25 -11.99 55.26
CA ARG A 118 10.20 -12.19 56.29
C ARG A 118 8.81 -12.02 55.70
N TYR A 119 8.62 -10.95 54.94
CA TYR A 119 7.37 -10.61 54.27
C TYR A 119 6.94 -11.69 53.26
N TYR A 120 7.85 -12.12 52.37
CA TYR A 120 7.57 -13.15 51.38
C TYR A 120 7.22 -14.51 52.01
N THR A 121 7.96 -14.91 53.04
CA THR A 121 7.70 -16.15 53.79
C THR A 121 6.38 -16.08 54.56
N HIS A 122 6.07 -14.94 55.18
CA HIS A 122 4.80 -14.70 55.87
C HIS A 122 3.60 -14.86 54.92
N LEU A 123 3.63 -14.23 53.75
CA LEU A 123 2.56 -14.35 52.74
C LEU A 123 2.44 -15.77 52.17
N ASN A 124 3.54 -16.49 51.96
CA ASN A 124 3.51 -17.88 51.51
C ASN A 124 2.99 -18.86 52.57
N SER A 125 3.09 -18.51 53.86
CA SER A 125 2.55 -19.33 54.95
C SER A 125 1.04 -19.18 55.15
N MET A 126 0.40 -18.23 54.45
CA MET A 126 -1.04 -18.04 54.48
C MET A 126 -1.77 -19.08 53.62
N GLU A 127 -2.59 -19.91 54.25
CA GLU A 127 -3.34 -21.00 53.63
C GLU A 127 -4.32 -20.55 52.52
N SER A 128 -4.74 -19.28 52.56
CA SER A 128 -5.59 -18.65 51.54
C SER A 128 -4.84 -18.29 50.26
N LEU A 129 -3.54 -18.03 50.31
CA LEU A 129 -2.69 -17.61 49.18
C LEU A 129 -2.10 -18.79 48.39
N SER A 130 -1.93 -19.95 49.01
CA SER A 130 -1.53 -21.19 48.32
C SER A 130 -2.59 -21.66 47.31
N LYS A 131 -3.88 -21.42 47.58
CA LYS A 131 -5.02 -21.68 46.66
C LYS A 131 -5.08 -20.72 45.46
N TRP A 132 -4.45 -19.54 45.54
CA TRP A 132 -4.41 -18.56 44.45
C TRP A 132 -3.53 -19.00 43.26
N LYS A 133 -2.60 -19.94 43.48
CA LYS A 133 -1.76 -20.50 42.40
C LYS A 133 -2.54 -21.34 41.38
N GLU A 134 -3.67 -21.91 41.79
CA GLU A 134 -4.61 -22.66 40.93
C GLU A 134 -5.49 -21.71 40.07
N ALA A 135 -5.69 -20.46 40.49
CA ALA A 135 -6.54 -19.48 39.81
C ALA A 135 -5.96 -18.90 38.51
N LEU A 136 -4.65 -19.02 38.27
CA LEU A 136 -4.01 -18.56 37.02
C LEU A 136 -4.31 -19.45 35.81
N GLN A 137 -4.74 -20.71 36.02
CA GLN A 137 -5.25 -21.59 34.95
C GLN A 137 -6.67 -21.21 34.48
N LEU A 138 -7.40 -20.41 35.27
CA LEU A 138 -8.79 -19.98 35.01
C LEU A 138 -8.90 -18.88 33.93
N TRP A 139 -7.79 -18.22 33.60
CA TRP A 139 -7.67 -17.17 32.58
C TRP A 139 -7.75 -17.68 31.14
N ARG A 140 -8.28 -18.87 30.92
CA ARG A 140 -8.69 -19.35 29.59
C ARG A 140 -10.15 -18.99 29.28
N ASN A 141 -10.90 -18.52 30.29
CA ASN A 141 -12.34 -18.19 30.25
C ASN A 141 -12.60 -16.67 30.22
N ILE A 142 -11.73 -15.88 29.57
CA ILE A 142 -11.48 -14.46 29.95
C ILE A 142 -12.64 -13.46 29.80
N PHE A 143 -13.63 -13.62 28.93
CA PHE A 143 -14.65 -12.55 28.78
C PHE A 143 -15.92 -12.73 29.61
N GLU A 144 -16.21 -13.92 30.14
CA GLU A 144 -17.53 -14.25 30.74
C GLU A 144 -18.75 -13.74 29.92
N GLY A 145 -18.56 -13.43 28.63
CA GLY A 145 -19.61 -13.11 27.66
C GLY A 145 -20.04 -14.38 26.96
N ARG A 146 -21.31 -14.48 26.59
CA ARG A 146 -21.83 -15.65 25.89
C ARG A 146 -21.72 -15.44 24.38
N LEU A 147 -21.04 -16.33 23.68
CA LEU A 147 -21.16 -16.46 22.23
C LEU A 147 -22.44 -17.24 21.92
N ILE A 148 -23.39 -16.56 21.27
CA ILE A 148 -24.65 -17.15 20.83
C ILE A 148 -24.48 -17.58 19.37
N LEU A 149 -24.62 -18.88 19.10
CA LEU A 149 -24.77 -19.41 17.75
C LEU A 149 -26.26 -19.51 17.42
N ARG A 150 -26.75 -18.55 16.65
CA ARG A 150 -28.16 -18.50 16.24
C ARG A 150 -28.34 -18.96 14.79
N PHE A 151 -29.33 -19.81 14.55
CA PHE A 151 -29.82 -20.14 13.21
C PHE A 151 -31.04 -19.28 12.87
N ASP A 152 -30.98 -18.54 11.77
CA ASP A 152 -32.03 -17.61 11.34
C ASP A 152 -33.15 -18.33 10.55
N ASP A 153 -33.90 -19.20 11.23
CA ASP A 153 -34.93 -20.08 10.67
C ASP A 153 -36.34 -19.45 10.64
N THR A 154 -36.45 -18.24 10.08
CA THR A 154 -37.76 -17.55 9.92
C THR A 154 -38.78 -18.32 9.06
N ASN A 155 -38.34 -19.38 8.37
CA ASN A 155 -39.21 -20.38 7.77
C ASN A 155 -38.60 -21.79 7.94
N PRO A 156 -38.89 -22.49 9.05
CA PRO A 156 -38.26 -23.77 9.37
C PRO A 156 -38.49 -24.85 8.30
N SER A 157 -39.63 -24.80 7.59
CA SER A 157 -39.97 -25.76 6.54
C SER A 157 -39.07 -25.70 5.30
N LYS A 158 -38.31 -24.60 5.12
CA LYS A 158 -37.41 -24.38 3.99
C LYS A 158 -35.93 -24.59 4.33
N GLU A 159 -35.59 -24.73 5.61
CA GLU A 159 -34.23 -24.98 6.05
C GLU A 159 -33.89 -26.47 5.97
N LYS A 160 -32.66 -26.79 5.56
CA LYS A 160 -32.18 -28.19 5.49
C LYS A 160 -31.17 -28.42 6.61
N GLU A 161 -31.41 -29.43 7.42
CA GLU A 161 -30.60 -29.83 8.58
C GLU A 161 -29.11 -30.01 8.25
N ILE A 162 -28.80 -30.51 7.05
CA ILE A 162 -27.43 -30.73 6.56
C ILE A 162 -26.53 -29.49 6.63
N TYR A 163 -27.08 -28.27 6.49
CA TYR A 163 -26.30 -27.05 6.56
C TYR A 163 -25.97 -26.66 7.99
N GLU A 164 -26.89 -26.89 8.92
CA GLU A 164 -26.64 -26.66 10.34
C GLU A 164 -25.59 -27.62 10.88
N GLU A 165 -25.73 -28.91 10.56
CA GLU A 165 -24.76 -29.95 10.94
C GLU A 165 -23.34 -29.62 10.41
N SER A 166 -23.23 -29.14 9.17
CA SER A 166 -21.96 -28.71 8.59
C SER A 166 -21.34 -27.53 9.37
N ILE A 167 -22.13 -26.51 9.69
CA ILE A 167 -21.66 -25.33 10.46
C ILE A 167 -21.20 -25.75 11.86
N LEU A 168 -21.99 -26.59 12.53
CA LEU A 168 -21.67 -27.11 13.86
C LEU A 168 -20.40 -27.98 13.86
N SER A 169 -20.11 -28.68 12.76
CA SER A 169 -18.88 -29.45 12.59
C SER A 169 -17.66 -28.59 12.26
N ASP A 170 -17.83 -27.54 11.45
CA ASP A 170 -16.73 -26.70 10.95
C ASP A 170 -16.24 -25.66 11.97
N LEU A 171 -17.14 -25.06 12.76
CA LEU A 171 -16.78 -24.02 13.74
C LEU A 171 -15.72 -24.50 14.77
N PRO A 172 -15.85 -25.69 15.39
CA PRO A 172 -14.82 -26.20 16.29
C PRO A 172 -13.48 -26.46 15.59
N ARG A 173 -13.49 -26.86 14.31
CA ARG A 173 -12.26 -27.06 13.52
C ARG A 173 -11.49 -25.75 13.28
N LEU A 174 -12.20 -24.61 13.27
CA LEU A 174 -11.63 -23.27 13.22
C LEU A 174 -11.22 -22.73 14.60
N GLY A 175 -11.44 -23.52 15.67
CA GLY A 175 -11.20 -23.12 17.05
C GLY A 175 -12.25 -22.15 17.59
N VAL A 176 -13.49 -22.21 17.07
CA VAL A 176 -14.63 -21.42 17.55
C VAL A 176 -15.55 -22.31 18.38
N CYS A 177 -15.75 -21.95 19.65
CA CYS A 177 -16.70 -22.59 20.56
C CYS A 177 -17.80 -21.57 20.92
N TRP A 178 -19.05 -22.01 21.03
CA TRP A 178 -20.20 -21.19 21.44
C TRP A 178 -20.77 -21.65 22.77
N ASP A 179 -21.43 -20.73 23.48
CA ASP A 179 -21.98 -20.94 24.82
C ASP A 179 -23.48 -21.25 24.79
N VAL A 180 -24.21 -20.68 23.83
CA VAL A 180 -25.65 -20.84 23.67
C VAL A 180 -25.98 -21.10 22.20
N ARG A 181 -26.89 -22.04 21.94
CA ARG A 181 -27.50 -22.25 20.62
C ARG A 181 -28.94 -21.77 20.68
N SER A 182 -29.39 -21.00 19.70
CA SER A 182 -30.79 -20.57 19.56
C SER A 182 -31.25 -20.60 18.11
N HIS A 183 -32.56 -20.55 17.92
CA HIS A 183 -33.22 -20.38 16.63
C HIS A 183 -34.07 -19.11 16.67
N THR A 184 -34.29 -18.48 15.53
CA THR A 184 -35.24 -17.36 15.46
C THR A 184 -36.66 -17.83 15.78
N SER A 185 -36.99 -19.08 15.44
CA SER A 185 -38.26 -19.74 15.76
C SER A 185 -38.53 -19.87 17.25
N ASP A 186 -37.49 -19.93 18.10
CA ASP A 186 -37.62 -19.93 19.56
C ASP A 186 -38.33 -18.65 20.07
N HIS A 187 -38.37 -17.58 19.27
CA HIS A 187 -38.93 -16.28 19.63
C HIS A 187 -40.24 -15.94 18.87
N PHE A 188 -40.85 -16.88 18.13
CA PHE A 188 -42.03 -16.59 17.29
C PHE A 188 -43.22 -16.02 18.05
N GLU A 189 -43.50 -16.49 19.26
CA GLU A 189 -44.59 -15.94 20.09
C GLU A 189 -44.35 -14.47 20.44
N LEU A 190 -43.12 -14.11 20.78
CA LEU A 190 -42.73 -12.74 21.08
C LEU A 190 -42.79 -11.85 19.82
N LEU A 191 -42.30 -12.38 18.70
CA LEU A 191 -42.33 -11.69 17.41
C LEU A 191 -43.76 -11.39 16.97
N LEU A 192 -44.66 -12.36 17.09
CA LEU A 192 -46.08 -12.19 16.76
C LEU A 192 -46.71 -11.08 17.62
N LYS A 193 -46.49 -11.13 18.94
CA LYS A 193 -47.00 -10.13 19.88
C LYS A 193 -46.54 -8.69 19.55
N LEU A 194 -45.27 -8.52 19.21
CA LEU A 194 -44.71 -7.21 18.87
C LEU A 194 -45.17 -6.74 17.49
N CYS A 195 -45.35 -7.65 16.52
CA CYS A 195 -46.01 -7.33 15.25
C CYS A 195 -47.43 -6.80 15.46
N GLU A 196 -48.26 -7.51 16.22
CA GLU A 196 -49.64 -7.11 16.53
C GLU A 196 -49.69 -5.74 17.25
N GLN A 197 -48.70 -5.44 18.08
CA GLN A 197 -48.58 -4.13 18.70
C GLN A 197 -48.32 -3.03 17.66
N MET A 198 -47.40 -3.23 16.71
CA MET A 198 -47.12 -2.23 15.67
C MET A 198 -48.33 -1.96 14.77
N ILE A 199 -49.14 -2.98 14.50
CA ILE A 199 -50.39 -2.83 13.74
C ILE A 199 -51.39 -1.99 14.53
N ARG A 200 -51.61 -2.31 15.81
CA ARG A 200 -52.50 -1.53 16.69
C ARG A 200 -52.06 -0.07 16.83
N ASP A 201 -50.76 0.18 16.83
CA ASP A 201 -50.17 1.52 16.86
C ASP A 201 -50.27 2.25 15.50
N GLY A 202 -50.80 1.61 14.45
CA GLY A 202 -50.89 2.15 13.09
C GLY A 202 -49.53 2.28 12.39
N LYS A 203 -48.50 1.58 12.87
CA LYS A 203 -47.13 1.61 12.35
C LYS A 203 -46.84 0.51 11.31
N ALA A 204 -47.67 -0.52 11.24
CA ALA A 204 -47.53 -1.64 10.30
C ALA A 204 -48.88 -2.13 9.79
N TYR A 205 -48.89 -2.79 8.63
CA TYR A 205 -50.06 -3.46 8.04
C TYR A 205 -49.60 -4.69 7.24
N VAL A 206 -50.54 -5.57 6.87
CA VAL A 206 -50.26 -6.76 6.07
C VAL A 206 -50.48 -6.49 4.60
N ASP A 207 -49.54 -6.91 3.76
CA ASP A 207 -49.76 -6.91 2.32
C ASP A 207 -49.68 -8.33 1.76
N ASN A 208 -50.83 -8.90 1.40
CA ASN A 208 -50.91 -10.20 0.74
C ASN A 208 -51.03 -10.09 -0.79
N THR A 209 -50.78 -8.91 -1.35
CA THR A 209 -50.65 -8.71 -2.80
C THR A 209 -49.49 -9.56 -3.34
N ASP A 210 -49.67 -10.19 -4.50
CA ASP A 210 -48.59 -10.95 -5.13
C ASP A 210 -47.38 -10.05 -5.46
N GLY A 211 -46.19 -10.64 -5.51
CA GLY A 211 -44.95 -9.88 -5.59
C GLY A 211 -44.79 -9.04 -6.87
N GLU A 212 -45.36 -9.45 -8.00
CA GLU A 212 -45.28 -8.70 -9.26
C GLU A 212 -46.23 -7.50 -9.23
N THR A 213 -47.47 -7.71 -8.78
CA THR A 213 -48.45 -6.63 -8.61
C THR A 213 -47.98 -5.61 -7.58
N MET A 214 -47.43 -6.07 -6.44
CA MET A 214 -46.89 -5.18 -5.40
C MET A 214 -45.71 -4.35 -5.93
N LYS A 215 -44.84 -4.94 -6.77
CA LYS A 215 -43.73 -4.23 -7.40
C LYS A 215 -44.24 -3.15 -8.36
N ALA A 216 -45.20 -3.50 -9.23
CA ALA A 216 -45.81 -2.54 -10.16
C ALA A 216 -46.51 -1.38 -9.42
N GLN A 217 -47.24 -1.67 -8.35
CA GLN A 217 -47.91 -0.67 -7.51
C GLN A 217 -46.90 0.25 -6.79
N ARG A 218 -45.77 -0.27 -6.33
CA ARG A 218 -44.69 0.54 -5.73
C ARG A 218 -44.02 1.46 -6.76
N GLU A 219 -43.74 0.96 -7.96
CA GLU A 219 -43.19 1.75 -9.07
C GLU A 219 -44.14 2.87 -9.50
N SER A 220 -45.46 2.59 -9.51
CA SER A 220 -46.49 3.58 -9.81
C SER A 220 -46.91 4.45 -8.61
N ARG A 221 -46.33 4.21 -7.42
CA ARG A 221 -46.68 4.88 -6.14
C ARG A 221 -48.16 4.76 -5.77
N THR A 222 -48.81 3.68 -6.16
CA THR A 222 -50.21 3.38 -5.82
C THR A 222 -50.26 2.68 -4.45
N PRO A 223 -51.11 3.10 -3.51
CA PRO A 223 -51.32 2.39 -2.26
C PRO A 223 -51.81 0.96 -2.52
N SER A 224 -51.27 -0.02 -1.80
CA SER A 224 -51.80 -1.39 -1.84
C SER A 224 -53.25 -1.42 -1.34
N VAL A 225 -54.06 -2.29 -1.94
CA VAL A 225 -55.44 -2.56 -1.51
C VAL A 225 -55.46 -3.10 -0.07
N CYS A 226 -54.36 -3.71 0.35
CA CYS A 226 -54.19 -4.38 1.64
C CYS A 226 -53.71 -3.43 2.75
N ARG A 227 -53.62 -2.12 2.48
CA ARG A 227 -53.11 -1.12 3.44
C ARG A 227 -53.85 -1.10 4.78
N ASP A 228 -55.08 -1.59 4.81
CA ASP A 228 -55.94 -1.63 5.99
C ASP A 228 -56.06 -3.06 6.61
N ASN A 229 -55.22 -4.03 6.20
CA ASN A 229 -55.29 -5.41 6.69
C ASN A 229 -54.59 -5.60 8.06
N CYS A 230 -55.10 -6.55 8.86
CA CYS A 230 -54.77 -6.70 10.29
C CYS A 230 -53.96 -7.96 10.71
N ASP A 231 -53.78 -8.97 9.85
CA ASP A 231 -53.20 -10.30 10.21
C ASP A 231 -51.76 -10.57 9.66
N VAL A 232 -50.68 -10.45 10.46
CA VAL A 232 -49.26 -10.58 9.98
C VAL A 232 -48.53 -11.84 10.50
N TYR A 233 -47.63 -12.40 9.67
CA TYR A 233 -46.49 -13.26 10.05
C TYR A 233 -45.15 -12.51 9.89
N PRO A 234 -44.17 -12.63 10.82
CA PRO A 234 -42.97 -11.79 10.79
C PRO A 234 -42.00 -12.17 9.66
N LEU A 235 -41.56 -11.16 8.90
CA LEU A 235 -40.47 -11.27 7.91
C LEU A 235 -39.09 -11.20 8.60
N TYR A 236 -38.05 -11.68 7.91
CA TYR A 236 -36.65 -11.62 8.38
C TYR A 236 -36.22 -10.22 8.87
N ASP A 237 -36.58 -9.18 8.12
CA ASP A 237 -36.23 -7.79 8.44
C ASP A 237 -36.92 -7.26 9.72
N PHE A 238 -38.03 -7.89 10.12
CA PHE A 238 -38.68 -7.63 11.40
C PHE A 238 -38.08 -8.45 12.55
N ALA A 239 -37.78 -9.72 12.31
CA ALA A 239 -37.31 -10.63 13.34
C ALA A 239 -35.92 -10.26 13.87
N CYS A 240 -34.98 -9.94 12.98
CA CYS A 240 -33.58 -9.66 13.31
C CYS A 240 -33.40 -8.55 14.39
N PRO A 241 -33.96 -7.33 14.26
CA PRO A 241 -33.80 -6.28 15.28
C PRO A 241 -34.43 -6.63 16.63
N VAL A 242 -35.50 -7.42 16.63
CA VAL A 242 -36.18 -7.85 17.87
C VAL A 242 -35.34 -8.88 18.60
N VAL A 243 -34.93 -9.95 17.91
CA VAL A 243 -34.19 -11.05 18.52
C VAL A 243 -32.80 -10.58 18.97
N ASP A 244 -32.10 -9.76 18.19
CA ASP A 244 -30.80 -9.19 18.60
C ASP A 244 -30.92 -8.34 19.88
N SER A 245 -32.01 -7.57 20.00
CA SER A 245 -32.27 -6.78 21.20
C SER A 245 -32.49 -7.69 22.41
N VAL A 246 -33.35 -8.70 22.27
CA VAL A 246 -33.80 -9.60 23.35
C VAL A 246 -32.69 -10.55 23.82
N GLU A 247 -31.88 -11.06 22.88
CA GLU A 247 -30.76 -11.95 23.19
C GLU A 247 -29.53 -11.21 23.74
N GLY A 248 -29.61 -9.88 23.89
CA GLY A 248 -28.53 -9.10 24.50
C GLY A 248 -27.36 -8.80 23.56
N VAL A 249 -27.54 -8.95 22.23
CA VAL A 249 -26.52 -8.63 21.24
C VAL A 249 -26.17 -7.15 21.33
N THR A 250 -24.91 -6.83 21.63
CA THR A 250 -24.44 -5.44 21.77
C THR A 250 -24.02 -4.84 20.43
N HIS A 251 -23.38 -5.67 19.58
CA HIS A 251 -22.84 -5.30 18.27
C HIS A 251 -23.32 -6.32 17.24
N ALA A 252 -23.99 -5.85 16.18
CA ALA A 252 -24.45 -6.69 15.08
C ALA A 252 -23.59 -6.41 13.84
N LEU A 253 -22.75 -7.36 13.45
CA LEU A 253 -21.93 -7.27 12.23
C LEU A 253 -22.78 -7.75 11.05
N ARG A 254 -23.06 -6.87 10.07
CA ARG A 254 -23.93 -7.20 8.93
C ARG A 254 -23.23 -6.95 7.59
N THR A 255 -23.55 -7.76 6.60
CA THR A 255 -23.05 -7.57 5.24
C THR A 255 -23.66 -6.31 4.61
N SER A 256 -22.90 -5.64 3.75
CA SER A 256 -23.29 -4.36 3.12
C SER A 256 -24.54 -4.43 2.24
N GLU A 257 -24.99 -5.63 1.87
CA GLU A 257 -26.26 -5.87 1.17
C GLU A 257 -27.49 -5.51 2.02
N TYR A 258 -27.33 -5.37 3.33
CA TYR A 258 -28.37 -4.96 4.26
C TYR A 258 -28.28 -3.48 4.65
N ASN A 259 -27.34 -2.71 4.09
CA ASN A 259 -27.16 -1.29 4.41
C ASN A 259 -28.46 -0.49 4.24
N ASP A 260 -29.17 -0.69 3.13
CA ASP A 260 -30.45 -0.03 2.84
C ASP A 260 -31.56 -0.42 3.83
N ARG A 261 -31.33 -1.44 4.66
CA ARG A 261 -32.25 -1.92 5.71
C ARG A 261 -31.79 -1.54 7.12
N ASN A 262 -30.67 -0.85 7.29
CA ASN A 262 -30.19 -0.42 8.62
C ASN A 262 -31.11 0.64 9.23
N ASP A 263 -31.63 1.56 8.41
CA ASP A 263 -32.64 2.53 8.85
C ASP A 263 -33.94 1.82 9.28
N GLN A 264 -34.36 0.80 8.53
CA GLN A 264 -35.51 -0.04 8.89
C GLN A 264 -35.26 -0.79 10.21
N TYR A 265 -34.06 -1.34 10.41
CA TYR A 265 -33.65 -2.04 11.62
C TYR A 265 -33.72 -1.12 12.85
N ALA A 266 -33.11 0.07 12.77
CA ALA A 266 -33.14 1.06 13.84
C ALA A 266 -34.55 1.57 14.12
N TRP A 267 -35.33 1.80 13.05
CA TRP A 267 -36.72 2.23 13.17
C TRP A 267 -37.60 1.19 13.87
N ILE A 268 -37.45 -0.11 13.58
CA ILE A 268 -38.18 -1.18 14.28
C ILE A 268 -37.85 -1.17 15.78
N CYS A 269 -36.56 -1.08 16.14
CA CYS A 269 -36.15 -0.98 17.55
C CYS A 269 -36.80 0.23 18.23
N GLN A 270 -36.77 1.40 17.59
CA GLN A 270 -37.36 2.62 18.12
C GLN A 270 -38.89 2.53 18.25
N ALA A 271 -39.57 2.01 17.23
CA ALA A 271 -41.02 1.88 17.17
C ALA A 271 -41.59 0.97 18.26
N LEU A 272 -40.81 -0.06 18.65
CA LEU A 272 -41.14 -1.04 19.68
C LEU A 272 -40.53 -0.71 21.06
N GLY A 273 -39.72 0.35 21.18
CA GLY A 273 -39.04 0.71 22.42
C GLY A 273 -37.98 -0.30 22.86
N LEU A 274 -37.38 -1.01 21.90
CA LEU A 274 -36.34 -2.01 22.12
C LEU A 274 -34.95 -1.37 22.14
N ARG A 275 -34.00 -2.03 22.82
CA ARG A 275 -32.60 -1.62 22.81
C ARG A 275 -32.04 -1.87 21.41
N CYS A 276 -31.64 -0.83 20.70
CA CYS A 276 -31.04 -0.96 19.38
C CYS A 276 -29.58 -1.44 19.49
N PRO A 277 -29.23 -2.63 18.99
CA PRO A 277 -27.83 -3.04 18.86
C PRO A 277 -27.06 -2.10 17.93
N MET A 278 -25.75 -1.96 18.15
CA MET A 278 -24.90 -1.19 17.25
C MET A 278 -24.60 -2.00 15.99
N VAL A 279 -25.11 -1.57 14.85
CA VAL A 279 -24.87 -2.24 13.57
C VAL A 279 -23.52 -1.79 12.99
N ILE A 280 -22.68 -2.76 12.62
CA ILE A 280 -21.41 -2.53 11.94
C ILE A 280 -21.44 -3.23 10.59
N ASP A 281 -21.39 -2.46 9.52
CA ASP A 281 -21.40 -3.01 8.17
C ASP A 281 -20.01 -3.48 7.71
N TYR A 282 -19.99 -4.59 6.97
CA TYR A 282 -18.83 -5.10 6.26
C TYR A 282 -19.23 -5.63 4.87
N SER A 283 -18.33 -5.61 3.90
CA SER A 283 -18.56 -6.17 2.58
C SER A 283 -18.11 -7.62 2.50
N ARG A 284 -18.76 -8.38 1.61
CA ARG A 284 -18.34 -9.75 1.27
C ARG A 284 -17.00 -9.74 0.53
N LEU A 285 -16.20 -10.77 0.80
CA LEU A 285 -15.00 -11.10 0.03
C LEU A 285 -15.38 -11.94 -1.20
N ALA A 286 -14.97 -11.51 -2.39
CA ALA A 286 -15.12 -12.28 -3.62
C ALA A 286 -13.78 -12.94 -4.00
N LEU A 287 -13.82 -14.22 -4.38
CA LEU A 287 -12.66 -14.96 -4.87
C LEU A 287 -12.79 -15.26 -6.36
N GLN A 288 -11.70 -15.10 -7.11
CA GLN A 288 -11.69 -15.44 -8.53
C GLN A 288 -11.90 -16.94 -8.76
N ASN A 289 -12.45 -17.28 -9.93
CA ASN A 289 -12.75 -18.64 -10.37
C ASN A 289 -13.65 -19.43 -9.39
N THR A 290 -14.44 -18.72 -8.57
CA THR A 290 -15.20 -19.30 -7.47
C THR A 290 -16.66 -18.86 -7.51
N LEU A 291 -17.58 -19.77 -7.17
CA LEU A 291 -18.98 -19.47 -6.96
C LEU A 291 -19.31 -19.60 -5.48
N LEU A 292 -19.93 -18.57 -4.90
CA LEU A 292 -20.32 -18.57 -3.48
C LEU A 292 -21.83 -18.81 -3.28
N SER A 293 -22.59 -18.97 -4.37
CA SER A 293 -24.03 -19.18 -4.29
C SER A 293 -24.34 -20.63 -3.90
N LYS A 294 -25.07 -20.82 -2.79
CA LYS A 294 -25.58 -22.11 -2.31
C LYS A 294 -26.22 -22.95 -3.42
N ARG A 295 -27.14 -22.36 -4.21
CA ARG A 295 -27.81 -23.05 -5.32
C ARG A 295 -26.84 -23.53 -6.40
N LYS A 296 -25.85 -22.70 -6.75
CA LYS A 296 -24.85 -23.04 -7.77
C LYS A 296 -23.88 -24.11 -7.27
N LEU A 297 -23.48 -24.06 -5.99
CA LEU A 297 -22.62 -25.06 -5.38
C LEU A 297 -23.31 -26.42 -5.22
N THR A 298 -24.58 -26.44 -4.79
CA THR A 298 -25.38 -27.67 -4.75
C THR A 298 -25.44 -28.36 -6.11
N TRP A 299 -25.57 -27.58 -7.19
CA TRP A 299 -25.59 -28.11 -8.56
C TRP A 299 -24.29 -28.86 -8.92
N PHE A 300 -23.10 -28.40 -8.50
CA PHE A 300 -21.85 -29.14 -8.76
C PHE A 300 -21.84 -30.52 -8.10
N VAL A 301 -22.42 -30.62 -6.89
CA VAL A 301 -22.53 -31.87 -6.14
C VAL A 301 -23.57 -32.80 -6.80
N GLU A 302 -24.74 -32.27 -7.14
CA GLU A 302 -25.82 -33.04 -7.77
C GLU A 302 -25.45 -33.60 -9.15
N GLU A 303 -24.66 -32.85 -9.94
CA GLU A 303 -24.17 -33.31 -11.25
C GLU A 303 -22.93 -34.22 -11.16
N GLY A 304 -22.40 -34.46 -9.97
CA GLY A 304 -21.21 -35.31 -9.77
C GLY A 304 -19.91 -34.72 -10.35
N LEU A 305 -19.82 -33.39 -10.47
CA LEU A 305 -18.59 -32.69 -10.92
C LEU A 305 -17.55 -32.55 -9.81
N VAL A 306 -18.00 -32.67 -8.55
CA VAL A 306 -17.19 -32.70 -7.33
C VAL A 306 -17.53 -33.93 -6.51
N ASP A 307 -16.57 -34.39 -5.71
CA ASP A 307 -16.71 -35.60 -4.90
C ASP A 307 -17.73 -35.41 -3.75
N GLY A 308 -17.96 -34.16 -3.32
CA GLY A 308 -18.87 -33.79 -2.25
C GLY A 308 -18.65 -32.35 -1.77
N TRP A 309 -19.24 -31.99 -0.62
CA TRP A 309 -19.07 -30.67 0.00
C TRP A 309 -17.68 -30.45 0.61
N ASP A 310 -16.93 -31.53 0.85
CA ASP A 310 -15.55 -31.55 1.33
C ASP A 310 -14.52 -31.67 0.19
N ASP A 311 -14.95 -31.60 -1.08
CA ASP A 311 -14.03 -31.66 -2.22
C ASP A 311 -12.98 -30.53 -2.12
N PRO A 312 -11.67 -30.82 -2.28
CA PRO A 312 -10.58 -29.85 -2.18
C PRO A 312 -10.71 -28.60 -3.07
N ARG A 313 -11.53 -28.66 -4.13
CA ARG A 313 -11.78 -27.53 -5.05
C ARG A 313 -12.93 -26.63 -4.58
N MET A 314 -13.73 -27.07 -3.61
CA MET A 314 -14.88 -26.33 -3.10
C MET A 314 -14.45 -25.19 -2.18
N PRO A 315 -15.10 -24.02 -2.25
CA PRO A 315 -14.83 -22.89 -1.36
C PRO A 315 -15.50 -23.05 0.02
N THR A 316 -15.55 -24.29 0.53
CA THR A 316 -16.07 -24.63 1.86
C THR A 316 -14.91 -24.76 2.83
N VAL A 317 -15.16 -24.54 4.13
CA VAL A 317 -14.13 -24.73 5.17
C VAL A 317 -13.59 -26.15 5.11
N SER A 318 -14.46 -27.15 5.07
CA SER A 318 -14.06 -28.55 4.94
C SER A 318 -13.24 -28.84 3.66
N GLY A 319 -13.61 -28.26 2.51
CA GLY A 319 -12.87 -28.44 1.25
C GLY A 319 -11.46 -27.83 1.30
N ILE A 320 -11.34 -26.58 1.71
CA ILE A 320 -10.03 -25.90 1.77
C ILE A 320 -9.12 -26.50 2.85
N LEU A 321 -9.67 -26.94 4.00
CA LEU A 321 -8.90 -27.63 5.04
C LEU A 321 -8.40 -28.99 4.54
N ARG A 322 -9.25 -29.77 3.83
CA ARG A 322 -8.83 -31.03 3.22
C ARG A 322 -7.75 -30.84 2.14
N ARG A 323 -7.77 -29.70 1.44
CA ARG A 323 -6.71 -29.30 0.50
C ARG A 323 -5.39 -28.89 1.19
N GLY A 324 -5.38 -28.72 2.51
CA GLY A 324 -4.20 -28.41 3.31
C GLY A 324 -4.12 -26.96 3.81
N MET A 325 -5.22 -26.20 3.77
CA MET A 325 -5.33 -24.95 4.51
C MET A 325 -5.25 -25.25 6.01
N THR A 326 -4.44 -24.51 6.75
CA THR A 326 -4.39 -24.59 8.21
C THR A 326 -5.36 -23.57 8.83
N ALA A 327 -5.96 -23.91 9.96
CA ALA A 327 -6.83 -22.98 10.70
C ALA A 327 -6.09 -21.69 11.08
N GLU A 328 -4.81 -21.80 11.45
CA GLU A 328 -3.94 -20.66 11.74
C GLU A 328 -3.64 -19.83 10.49
N GLY A 329 -3.32 -20.45 9.35
CA GLY A 329 -3.10 -19.73 8.09
C GLY A 329 -4.34 -18.95 7.64
N LEU A 330 -5.52 -19.58 7.75
CA LEU A 330 -6.79 -18.92 7.46
C LEU A 330 -7.09 -17.79 8.45
N ARG A 331 -6.83 -18.00 9.75
CA ARG A 331 -6.99 -16.98 10.80
C ARG A 331 -6.07 -15.78 10.57
N GLN A 332 -4.80 -16.01 10.25
CA GLN A 332 -3.85 -14.95 9.93
C GLN A 332 -4.28 -14.17 8.69
N PHE A 333 -4.81 -14.85 7.67
CA PHE A 333 -5.39 -14.18 6.50
C PHE A 333 -6.58 -13.30 6.89
N ILE A 334 -7.55 -13.82 7.66
CA ILE A 334 -8.73 -13.06 8.10
C ILE A 334 -8.31 -11.85 8.95
N LEU A 335 -7.37 -12.02 9.89
CA LEU A 335 -6.86 -10.94 10.72
C LEU A 335 -6.10 -9.88 9.92
N ALA A 336 -5.32 -10.30 8.92
CA ALA A 336 -4.60 -9.39 8.04
C ALA A 336 -5.54 -8.63 7.09
N GLN A 337 -6.62 -9.28 6.63
CA GLN A 337 -7.62 -8.67 5.75
C GLN A 337 -8.53 -7.69 6.51
N GLY A 338 -8.89 -8.01 7.76
CA GLY A 338 -9.81 -7.22 8.57
C GLY A 338 -11.24 -7.21 8.04
N SER A 339 -12.15 -6.54 8.75
CA SER A 339 -13.46 -6.20 8.18
C SER A 339 -13.33 -4.91 7.36
N SER A 340 -13.74 -4.97 6.10
CA SER A 340 -13.77 -3.81 5.20
C SER A 340 -15.20 -3.53 4.79
N ARG A 341 -15.57 -2.26 4.57
CA ARG A 341 -16.85 -1.86 3.95
C ARG A 341 -16.81 -1.89 2.42
N SER A 342 -15.63 -1.98 1.82
CA SER A 342 -15.46 -2.06 0.36
C SER A 342 -15.43 -3.52 -0.12
N SER A 343 -16.10 -3.78 -1.25
CA SER A 343 -16.05 -5.10 -1.89
C SER A 343 -14.67 -5.35 -2.46
N ALA A 344 -13.99 -6.36 -1.93
CA ALA A 344 -12.68 -6.79 -2.39
C ALA A 344 -12.81 -8.06 -3.23
N GLN A 345 -12.18 -8.05 -4.40
CA GLN A 345 -11.98 -9.24 -5.22
C GLN A 345 -10.53 -9.70 -5.10
N MET A 346 -10.31 -10.98 -4.83
CA MET A 346 -8.98 -11.52 -4.54
C MET A 346 -8.72 -12.86 -5.23
N GLU A 347 -7.44 -13.12 -5.50
CA GLU A 347 -6.96 -14.43 -5.92
C GLU A 347 -6.83 -15.38 -4.74
N TRP A 348 -7.04 -16.67 -5.01
CA TRP A 348 -6.70 -17.75 -4.08
C TRP A 348 -5.22 -17.73 -3.67
N ASP A 349 -4.33 -17.30 -4.57
CA ASP A 349 -2.89 -17.22 -4.32
C ASP A 349 -2.55 -16.42 -3.06
N LYS A 350 -3.29 -15.35 -2.78
CA LYS A 350 -3.06 -14.52 -1.60
C LYS A 350 -3.32 -15.31 -0.32
N ILE A 351 -4.38 -16.11 -0.27
CA ILE A 351 -4.74 -16.92 0.90
C ILE A 351 -3.71 -18.03 1.10
N TRP A 352 -3.33 -18.71 0.01
CA TRP A 352 -2.34 -19.78 0.04
C TRP A 352 -0.94 -19.30 0.45
N ALA A 353 -0.57 -18.06 0.11
CA ALA A 353 0.68 -17.45 0.58
C ALA A 353 0.73 -17.26 2.10
N PHE A 354 -0.39 -16.98 2.77
CA PHE A 354 -0.45 -16.96 4.24
C PHE A 354 -0.31 -18.36 4.82
N ASN A 355 -1.00 -19.34 4.23
CA ASN A 355 -0.87 -20.73 4.66
C ASN A 355 0.57 -21.25 4.54
N LYS A 356 1.27 -20.91 3.44
CA LYS A 356 2.68 -21.25 3.22
C LYS A 356 3.59 -20.77 4.34
N LYS A 357 3.36 -19.55 4.86
CA LYS A 357 4.16 -18.99 5.98
C LYS A 357 4.02 -19.80 7.27
N VAL A 358 2.86 -20.43 7.47
CA VAL A 358 2.60 -21.29 8.63
C VAL A 358 3.21 -22.67 8.44
N ILE A 359 3.09 -23.27 7.25
CA ILE A 359 3.54 -24.65 7.01
C ILE A 359 5.03 -24.78 6.68
N ASP A 360 5.66 -23.84 5.96
CA ASP A 360 7.07 -23.93 5.55
C ASP A 360 8.06 -24.17 6.71
N PRO A 361 7.97 -23.47 7.86
CA PRO A 361 8.93 -23.68 8.94
C PRO A 361 8.79 -25.02 9.67
N VAL A 362 7.66 -25.73 9.50
CA VAL A 362 7.31 -26.93 10.27
C VAL A 362 7.10 -28.19 9.42
N ALA A 363 7.01 -28.08 8.09
CA ALA A 363 6.76 -29.20 7.20
C ALA A 363 8.01 -30.10 7.05
N PRO A 364 7.94 -31.40 7.41
CA PRO A 364 9.00 -32.37 7.17
C PRO A 364 9.31 -32.55 5.68
N ARG A 365 10.59 -32.69 5.31
CA ARG A 365 11.00 -32.80 3.90
C ARG A 365 11.33 -34.23 3.51
N TYR A 366 10.67 -34.74 2.47
CA TYR A 366 10.88 -36.07 1.89
C TYR A 366 11.21 -35.98 0.40
N THR A 367 11.73 -37.08 -0.16
CA THR A 367 12.00 -37.22 -1.59
C THR A 367 10.93 -38.09 -2.23
N GLY A 368 10.45 -37.66 -3.39
CA GLY A 368 9.57 -38.44 -4.27
C GLY A 368 9.96 -38.20 -5.72
N LEU A 369 10.05 -39.28 -6.50
CA LEU A 369 10.39 -39.27 -7.92
C LEU A 369 9.16 -39.65 -8.75
N LEU A 370 8.87 -38.88 -9.79
CA LEU A 370 7.75 -39.13 -10.69
C LEU A 370 8.00 -40.38 -11.55
N MET A 371 7.03 -41.29 -11.51
CA MET A 371 6.95 -42.39 -12.44
C MET A 371 6.17 -41.94 -13.66
N ASP A 372 6.71 -42.20 -14.85
CA ASP A 372 6.04 -41.89 -16.11
C ASP A 372 5.76 -43.19 -16.87
N PRO A 373 4.48 -43.60 -16.99
CA PRO A 373 4.13 -44.83 -17.68
C PRO A 373 4.31 -44.74 -19.21
N THR A 374 4.44 -43.53 -19.77
CA THR A 374 4.66 -43.31 -21.21
C THR A 374 6.10 -43.56 -21.63
N LEU A 375 7.04 -43.57 -20.68
CA LEU A 375 8.45 -43.81 -20.93
C LEU A 375 8.81 -45.30 -20.78
N PRO A 376 9.80 -45.80 -21.56
CA PRO A 376 10.25 -47.18 -21.46
C PRO A 376 10.91 -47.47 -20.11
N SER A 377 10.85 -48.73 -19.67
CA SER A 377 11.59 -49.19 -18.49
C SER A 377 13.07 -49.33 -18.84
N SER A 378 13.94 -48.68 -18.07
CA SER A 378 15.38 -48.93 -18.09
C SER A 378 15.68 -50.26 -17.41
N ASP A 379 16.73 -50.97 -17.82
CA ASP A 379 17.09 -52.28 -17.26
C ASP A 379 17.38 -52.15 -15.74
N GLY A 380 16.50 -52.72 -14.91
CA GLY A 380 16.59 -52.64 -13.44
C GLY A 380 15.99 -51.40 -12.76
N ALA A 381 15.28 -50.51 -13.47
CA ALA A 381 14.61 -49.34 -12.87
C ALA A 381 13.10 -49.28 -13.16
N PRO A 382 12.27 -48.72 -12.24
CA PRO A 382 10.86 -48.42 -12.50
C PRO A 382 10.64 -47.49 -13.71
N ARG A 383 9.49 -47.59 -14.37
CA ARG A 383 9.17 -46.78 -15.58
C ARG A 383 9.23 -45.28 -15.29
N GLY A 384 9.90 -44.54 -16.18
CA GLY A 384 10.14 -43.09 -16.04
C GLY A 384 11.34 -42.72 -15.16
N LEU A 385 11.98 -43.69 -14.50
CA LEU A 385 13.19 -43.49 -13.71
C LEU A 385 14.43 -44.06 -14.43
N VAL A 386 15.57 -43.43 -14.17
CA VAL A 386 16.87 -43.80 -14.75
C VAL A 386 17.80 -44.29 -13.64
N PRO A 387 18.40 -45.49 -13.77
CA PRO A 387 19.37 -45.99 -12.82
C PRO A 387 20.71 -45.26 -12.95
N VAL A 388 21.31 -44.90 -11.81
CA VAL A 388 22.61 -44.22 -11.73
C VAL A 388 23.55 -45.04 -10.87
N ARG A 389 24.69 -45.46 -11.44
CA ARG A 389 25.73 -46.22 -10.74
C ARG A 389 26.73 -45.27 -10.09
N ILE A 390 26.91 -45.41 -8.78
CA ILE A 390 27.80 -44.58 -7.98
C ILE A 390 29.16 -45.28 -7.82
N HIS A 391 30.15 -44.85 -8.60
CA HIS A 391 31.54 -45.28 -8.41
C HIS A 391 32.10 -44.68 -7.11
N GLY A 392 32.66 -45.55 -6.27
CA GLY A 392 33.18 -45.19 -4.95
C GLY A 392 32.25 -45.52 -3.77
N GLN A 393 31.04 -46.04 -4.02
CA GLN A 393 30.14 -46.59 -3.00
C GLN A 393 29.87 -48.06 -3.31
N SER A 394 30.22 -48.98 -2.40
CA SER A 394 30.03 -50.43 -2.59
C SER A 394 28.87 -51.02 -1.77
N ASP A 395 28.65 -50.53 -0.55
CA ASP A 395 27.64 -51.06 0.37
C ASP A 395 26.46 -50.09 0.57
N LEU A 396 25.31 -50.62 1.00
CA LEU A 396 24.20 -49.80 1.48
C LEU A 396 24.54 -49.25 2.87
N VAL A 397 24.61 -47.92 3.00
CA VAL A 397 24.96 -47.23 4.25
C VAL A 397 23.85 -46.25 4.61
N GLU A 398 23.36 -46.34 5.84
CA GLU A 398 22.40 -45.37 6.36
C GLU A 398 23.12 -44.11 6.85
N LYS A 399 22.62 -42.94 6.43
CA LYS A 399 23.11 -41.63 6.84
C LYS A 399 21.97 -40.82 7.46
N GLN A 400 22.21 -40.29 8.66
CA GLN A 400 21.27 -39.38 9.31
C GLN A 400 21.37 -37.97 8.69
N VAL A 401 20.22 -37.40 8.34
CA VAL A 401 20.10 -36.07 7.75
C VAL A 401 18.95 -35.31 8.38
N PRO A 402 19.03 -33.98 8.51
CA PRO A 402 17.96 -33.20 9.12
C PRO A 402 16.65 -33.36 8.36
N ILE A 403 15.55 -33.59 9.08
CA ILE A 403 14.20 -33.62 8.50
C ILE A 403 13.85 -32.27 7.88
N HIS A 404 14.31 -31.19 8.51
CA HIS A 404 14.16 -29.83 8.01
C HIS A 404 15.49 -29.05 8.11
N PRO A 405 16.01 -28.45 7.02
CA PRO A 405 17.34 -27.80 7.00
C PRO A 405 17.52 -26.61 7.95
N LYS A 406 16.44 -26.02 8.44
CA LYS A 406 16.46 -24.83 9.31
C LYS A 406 15.74 -25.02 10.64
N ASN A 407 15.15 -26.20 10.89
CA ASN A 407 14.37 -26.47 12.09
C ASN A 407 14.86 -27.74 12.76
N GLU A 408 15.83 -27.57 13.65
CA GLU A 408 16.48 -28.67 14.40
C GLU A 408 15.51 -29.39 15.34
N HIS A 409 14.37 -28.78 15.72
CA HIS A 409 13.40 -29.38 16.63
C HIS A 409 12.67 -30.60 16.03
N LEU A 410 12.65 -30.70 14.70
CA LEU A 410 12.04 -31.84 14.01
C LEU A 410 12.96 -33.07 13.97
N GLY A 411 14.23 -32.93 14.38
CA GLY A 411 15.20 -34.01 14.42
C GLY A 411 15.72 -34.44 13.05
N ASP A 412 16.36 -35.61 13.05
CA ASP A 412 17.00 -36.21 11.88
C ASP A 412 16.19 -37.42 11.36
N ARG A 413 16.41 -37.75 10.09
CA ARG A 413 15.91 -38.96 9.43
C ARG A 413 17.04 -39.71 8.75
N GLY A 414 16.94 -41.04 8.71
CA GLY A 414 17.82 -41.87 7.92
C GLY A 414 17.52 -41.79 6.42
N ILE A 415 18.56 -41.59 5.61
CA ILE A 415 18.54 -41.85 4.17
C ILE A 415 19.53 -42.96 3.84
N LEU A 416 19.25 -43.74 2.81
CA LEU A 416 20.14 -44.82 2.36
C LEU A 416 21.02 -44.34 1.22
N LEU A 417 22.32 -44.55 1.38
CA LEU A 417 23.33 -44.36 0.35
C LEU A 417 23.68 -45.73 -0.23
N GLY A 418 23.64 -45.90 -1.55
CA GLY A 418 23.90 -47.20 -2.19
C GLY A 418 24.68 -47.11 -3.49
N PRO A 419 25.23 -48.24 -3.98
CA PRO A 419 25.94 -48.30 -5.25
C PRO A 419 25.05 -47.97 -6.46
N LEU A 420 23.73 -48.11 -6.31
CA LEU A 420 22.73 -47.82 -7.34
C LEU A 420 21.64 -46.90 -6.77
N ILE A 421 21.33 -45.82 -7.50
CA ILE A 421 20.23 -44.91 -7.19
C ILE A 421 19.34 -44.69 -8.42
N PHE A 422 18.14 -44.17 -8.20
CA PHE A 422 17.21 -43.74 -9.23
C PHE A 422 17.09 -42.21 -9.24
N ILE A 423 17.01 -41.64 -10.44
CA ILE A 423 16.65 -40.24 -10.68
C ILE A 423 15.55 -40.18 -11.74
N GLU A 424 14.84 -39.05 -11.84
CA GLU A 424 13.83 -38.86 -12.89
C GLU A 424 14.48 -38.75 -14.27
N HIS A 425 13.81 -39.27 -15.31
CA HIS A 425 14.32 -39.19 -16.68
C HIS A 425 14.55 -37.74 -17.15
N ALA A 426 13.67 -36.81 -16.79
CA ALA A 426 13.81 -35.40 -17.12
C ALA A 426 15.10 -34.77 -16.55
N ASP A 427 15.49 -35.18 -15.34
CA ASP A 427 16.76 -34.77 -14.74
C ASP A 427 17.95 -35.45 -15.43
N ALA A 428 17.84 -36.74 -15.74
CA ALA A 428 18.88 -37.52 -16.40
C ALA A 428 19.26 -37.00 -17.81
N VAL A 429 18.26 -36.56 -18.59
CA VAL A 429 18.46 -35.95 -19.93
C VAL A 429 19.29 -34.67 -19.86
N CYS A 430 19.23 -33.95 -18.75
CA CYS A 430 19.97 -32.70 -18.57
C CYS A 430 21.45 -32.92 -18.17
N LEU A 431 21.85 -34.14 -17.82
CA LEU A 431 23.20 -34.47 -17.38
C LEU A 431 24.17 -34.58 -18.55
N LYS A 432 25.40 -34.10 -18.37
CA LYS A 432 26.46 -34.21 -19.35
C LYS A 432 27.72 -34.82 -18.74
N GLN A 433 28.40 -35.63 -19.53
CA GLN A 433 29.67 -36.21 -19.16
C GLN A 433 30.70 -35.13 -18.77
N GLY A 434 31.37 -35.33 -17.65
CA GLY A 434 32.39 -34.44 -17.10
C GLY A 434 31.87 -33.35 -16.17
N GLU A 435 30.55 -33.12 -16.07
CA GLU A 435 29.97 -32.10 -15.19
C GLU A 435 29.82 -32.59 -13.74
N ASN A 436 29.92 -31.68 -12.77
CA ASN A 436 29.60 -31.95 -11.36
C ASN A 436 28.12 -31.66 -11.10
N VAL A 437 27.45 -32.58 -10.41
CA VAL A 437 26.06 -32.43 -9.94
C VAL A 437 25.96 -32.66 -8.44
N THR A 438 24.98 -32.05 -7.78
CA THR A 438 24.75 -32.22 -6.34
C THR A 438 23.57 -33.15 -6.10
N LEU A 439 23.83 -34.31 -5.53
CA LEU A 439 22.81 -35.18 -4.96
C LEU A 439 22.37 -34.59 -3.61
N ILE A 440 21.10 -34.19 -3.49
CA ILE A 440 20.61 -33.52 -2.27
C ILE A 440 20.84 -34.45 -1.06
N ASN A 441 21.38 -33.87 0.03
CA ASN A 441 21.75 -34.57 1.27
C ASN A 441 22.90 -35.61 1.17
N TRP A 442 23.45 -35.87 -0.02
CA TRP A 442 24.62 -36.73 -0.20
C TRP A 442 25.90 -35.91 -0.42
N GLY A 443 25.95 -35.09 -1.48
CA GLY A 443 27.14 -34.32 -1.86
C GLY A 443 27.30 -34.19 -3.38
N ASN A 444 28.45 -33.68 -3.81
CA ASN A 444 28.77 -33.54 -5.23
C ASN A 444 29.29 -34.86 -5.82
N CYS A 445 28.87 -35.17 -7.04
CA CYS A 445 29.42 -36.25 -7.85
C CYS A 445 29.70 -35.74 -9.28
N ARG A 446 30.69 -36.36 -9.92
CA ARG A 446 31.08 -36.07 -11.29
C ARG A 446 30.46 -37.09 -12.23
N VAL A 447 29.81 -36.64 -13.29
CA VAL A 447 29.22 -37.52 -14.29
C VAL A 447 30.33 -38.14 -15.14
N LEU A 448 30.48 -39.46 -15.09
CA LEU A 448 31.47 -40.20 -15.86
C LEU A 448 30.96 -40.57 -17.24
N ASN A 449 29.71 -41.03 -17.33
CA ASN A 449 29.09 -41.43 -18.59
C ASN A 449 27.57 -41.35 -18.51
N VAL A 450 26.92 -41.11 -19.66
CA VAL A 450 25.46 -41.12 -19.81
C VAL A 450 25.12 -42.11 -20.91
N HIS A 451 24.50 -43.23 -20.54
CA HIS A 451 24.10 -44.29 -21.46
C HIS A 451 22.77 -43.94 -22.12
N GLN A 452 22.69 -44.09 -23.44
CA GLN A 452 21.48 -43.80 -24.21
C GLN A 452 21.09 -45.01 -25.04
N THR A 453 19.80 -45.33 -25.06
CA THR A 453 19.21 -46.34 -25.92
C THR A 453 18.19 -45.64 -26.82
N GLY A 454 18.57 -45.33 -28.06
CA GLY A 454 17.76 -44.48 -28.96
C GLY A 454 17.75 -43.02 -28.50
N GLN A 455 16.56 -42.44 -28.31
CA GLN A 455 16.38 -41.07 -27.79
C GLN A 455 16.26 -40.97 -26.26
N PHE A 456 16.33 -42.10 -25.54
CA PHE A 456 16.13 -42.15 -24.09
C PHE A 456 17.44 -42.46 -23.36
N VAL A 457 17.66 -41.79 -22.22
CA VAL A 457 18.76 -42.12 -21.30
C VAL A 457 18.39 -43.41 -20.55
N SER A 458 19.22 -44.45 -20.69
CA SER A 458 19.00 -45.78 -20.10
C SER A 458 19.81 -46.02 -18.82
N GLY A 459 20.80 -45.18 -18.53
CA GLY A 459 21.56 -45.21 -17.28
C GLY A 459 22.62 -44.12 -17.22
N VAL A 460 23.14 -43.85 -16.03
CA VAL A 460 24.21 -42.86 -15.83
C VAL A 460 25.27 -43.45 -14.90
N ASP A 461 26.55 -43.26 -15.20
CA ASP A 461 27.64 -43.60 -14.28
C ASP A 461 28.22 -42.29 -13.72
N VAL A 462 28.39 -42.22 -12.41
CA VAL A 462 28.94 -41.05 -11.71
C VAL A 462 29.99 -41.46 -10.68
N GLU A 463 30.94 -40.57 -10.38
CA GLU A 463 31.96 -40.76 -9.35
C GLU A 463 31.77 -39.77 -8.21
N LEU A 464 31.90 -40.22 -6.96
CA LEU A 464 31.78 -39.34 -5.79
C LEU A 464 32.92 -38.30 -5.76
N ASN A 465 32.57 -37.03 -5.66
CA ASN A 465 33.51 -35.91 -5.55
C ASN A 465 33.19 -35.09 -4.28
N LEU A 466 33.24 -35.77 -3.13
CA LEU A 466 32.82 -35.19 -1.84
C LEU A 466 33.77 -34.10 -1.32
N ALA A 467 35.00 -34.03 -1.86
CA ALA A 467 35.94 -32.96 -1.54
C ALA A 467 35.50 -31.60 -2.12
N ASP A 468 34.74 -31.60 -3.22
CA ASP A 468 34.14 -30.40 -3.80
C ASP A 468 32.88 -30.01 -3.04
N THR A 469 33.00 -29.02 -2.15
CA THR A 469 31.89 -28.48 -1.35
C THR A 469 31.15 -27.32 -2.01
N ASN A 470 31.40 -27.04 -3.30
CA ASN A 470 30.74 -25.98 -4.03
C ASN A 470 29.34 -26.40 -4.54
N TYR A 471 28.32 -26.25 -3.68
CA TYR A 471 26.92 -26.58 -4.00
C TYR A 471 26.14 -25.47 -4.72
N LYS A 472 26.78 -24.31 -4.99
CA LYS A 472 26.09 -23.12 -5.53
C LYS A 472 26.00 -23.12 -7.06
N LYS A 473 26.96 -23.77 -7.74
CA LYS A 473 27.09 -23.74 -9.21
C LYS A 473 26.70 -25.05 -9.89
N THR A 474 26.30 -26.06 -9.12
CA THR A 474 25.97 -27.41 -9.55
C THR A 474 24.44 -27.61 -9.59
N PRO A 475 23.90 -28.32 -10.59
CA PRO A 475 22.49 -28.68 -10.60
C PRO A 475 22.19 -29.63 -9.43
N LYS A 476 21.08 -29.40 -8.74
CA LYS A 476 20.65 -30.20 -7.59
C LYS A 476 19.63 -31.24 -8.02
N ILE A 477 19.93 -32.50 -7.75
CA ILE A 477 19.13 -33.65 -8.20
C ILE A 477 18.54 -34.35 -6.97
N THR A 478 17.25 -34.67 -7.08
CA THR A 478 16.51 -35.54 -6.15
C THR A 478 16.70 -36.98 -6.57
N TRP A 479 16.90 -37.88 -5.61
CA TRP A 479 17.28 -39.27 -5.88
C TRP A 479 16.76 -40.20 -4.79
N LEU A 480 16.60 -41.48 -5.14
CA LEU A 480 16.25 -42.56 -4.21
C LEU A 480 17.24 -43.71 -4.40
N ALA A 481 17.75 -44.31 -3.32
CA ALA A 481 18.57 -45.51 -3.44
C ALA A 481 17.72 -46.70 -3.89
N ASP A 482 18.30 -47.58 -4.69
CA ASP A 482 17.73 -48.90 -4.91
C ASP A 482 17.87 -49.71 -3.61
N PRO A 483 16.77 -50.14 -2.98
CA PRO A 483 16.85 -50.92 -1.75
C PRO A 483 17.38 -52.34 -1.97
N GLY A 484 17.40 -52.85 -3.21
CA GLY A 484 17.71 -54.26 -3.48
C GLY A 484 16.72 -55.21 -2.76
N SER A 485 17.11 -56.47 -2.56
CA SER A 485 16.28 -57.49 -1.89
C SER A 485 16.35 -57.46 -0.36
N THR A 486 17.26 -56.68 0.23
CA THR A 486 17.51 -56.63 1.68
C THR A 486 17.22 -55.26 2.31
N GLY A 487 17.07 -54.19 1.53
CA GLY A 487 16.76 -52.84 2.00
C GLY A 487 15.25 -52.56 2.20
N PRO A 488 14.89 -51.47 2.89
CA PRO A 488 13.51 -51.07 3.11
C PRO A 488 12.82 -50.63 1.81
N ALA A 489 11.63 -51.16 1.54
CA ALA A 489 10.89 -50.92 0.31
C ALA A 489 10.48 -49.45 0.14
N LEU A 490 10.72 -48.90 -1.06
CA LEU A 490 10.25 -47.56 -1.43
C LEU A 490 8.72 -47.45 -1.37
N THR A 491 8.20 -46.25 -1.17
CA THR A 491 6.77 -46.02 -0.92
C THR A 491 6.06 -45.60 -2.21
N PRO A 492 5.02 -46.32 -2.67
CA PRO A 492 4.21 -45.84 -3.77
C PRO A 492 3.33 -44.67 -3.31
N LEU A 493 3.32 -43.58 -4.09
CA LEU A 493 2.56 -42.36 -3.83
C LEU A 493 1.61 -42.04 -4.98
N SER A 494 0.42 -41.56 -4.66
CA SER A 494 -0.52 -40.94 -5.59
C SER A 494 -0.67 -39.47 -5.21
N CYS A 495 -0.15 -38.57 -6.04
CA CYS A 495 -0.20 -37.13 -5.83
C CYS A 495 -1.35 -36.52 -6.64
N LEU A 496 -2.40 -36.06 -5.96
CA LEU A 496 -3.55 -35.38 -6.52
C LEU A 496 -3.27 -33.87 -6.64
N ILE A 497 -3.43 -33.35 -7.84
CA ILE A 497 -3.30 -31.93 -8.17
C ILE A 497 -4.67 -31.42 -8.59
N TYR A 498 -5.08 -30.31 -7.99
CA TYR A 498 -6.38 -29.69 -8.21
C TYR A 498 -6.23 -28.30 -8.82
N ASP A 499 -6.98 -28.05 -9.88
CA ASP A 499 -7.13 -26.72 -10.48
C ASP A 499 -8.52 -26.13 -10.12
N HIS A 500 -8.80 -24.91 -10.56
CA HIS A 500 -10.07 -24.24 -10.32
C HIS A 500 -11.23 -24.95 -11.03
N LEU A 501 -12.42 -24.96 -10.40
CA LEU A 501 -13.66 -25.51 -10.98
C LEU A 501 -14.16 -24.70 -12.19
N LEU A 502 -13.75 -23.43 -12.30
CA LEU A 502 -14.12 -22.53 -13.38
C LEU A 502 -12.89 -22.08 -14.16
N THR A 503 -13.04 -22.01 -15.48
CA THR A 503 -12.06 -21.45 -16.42
C THR A 503 -12.12 -19.93 -16.51
N LYS A 504 -13.27 -19.32 -16.20
CA LYS A 504 -13.48 -17.87 -16.19
C LYS A 504 -13.27 -17.31 -14.78
N ALA A 505 -12.42 -16.30 -14.68
CA ALA A 505 -12.03 -15.66 -13.42
C ALA A 505 -13.20 -14.95 -12.70
N VAL A 506 -14.06 -14.26 -13.45
CA VAL A 506 -15.20 -13.51 -12.89
C VAL A 506 -16.46 -13.88 -13.64
N ILE A 507 -17.48 -14.35 -12.91
CA ILE A 507 -18.81 -14.65 -13.44
C ILE A 507 -19.72 -13.45 -13.16
N THR A 508 -20.17 -12.77 -14.21
CA THR A 508 -21.12 -11.64 -14.11
C THR A 508 -22.57 -12.14 -13.98
N LYS A 509 -23.52 -11.23 -13.75
CA LYS A 509 -24.94 -11.59 -13.57
C LYS A 509 -25.58 -12.19 -14.83
N ASP A 510 -25.08 -11.81 -16.01
CA ASP A 510 -25.62 -12.24 -17.31
C ASP A 510 -24.94 -13.52 -17.84
N ASP A 511 -23.89 -13.99 -17.17
CA ASP A 511 -23.14 -15.18 -17.56
C ASP A 511 -23.84 -16.48 -17.09
N ASP A 512 -24.07 -17.41 -18.02
CA ASP A 512 -24.35 -18.80 -17.64
C ASP A 512 -23.04 -19.50 -17.22
N PHE A 513 -22.86 -19.68 -15.92
CA PHE A 513 -21.66 -20.30 -15.34
C PHE A 513 -21.42 -21.73 -15.86
N LYS A 514 -22.46 -22.42 -16.34
CA LYS A 514 -22.36 -23.79 -16.87
C LYS A 514 -21.46 -23.89 -18.09
N LEU A 515 -21.28 -22.79 -18.83
CA LEU A 515 -20.41 -22.73 -20.02
C LEU A 515 -18.91 -22.67 -19.67
N PHE A 516 -18.56 -22.38 -18.42
CA PHE A 516 -17.18 -22.10 -18.02
C PHE A 516 -16.57 -23.19 -17.10
N ILE A 517 -17.18 -24.36 -17.03
CA ILE A 517 -16.74 -25.46 -16.15
C ILE A 517 -15.42 -26.05 -16.62
N ASN A 518 -14.47 -26.19 -15.70
CA ASN A 518 -13.22 -26.89 -15.93
C ASN A 518 -13.38 -28.40 -15.67
N LYS A 519 -13.54 -29.17 -16.76
CA LYS A 519 -13.67 -30.64 -16.70
C LYS A 519 -12.38 -31.36 -16.35
N ASN A 520 -11.23 -30.70 -16.48
CA ASN A 520 -9.90 -31.28 -16.23
C ASN A 520 -9.28 -30.72 -14.94
N SER A 521 -10.11 -30.38 -13.95
CA SER A 521 -9.68 -29.71 -12.71
C SER A 521 -9.07 -30.66 -11.65
N LYS A 522 -8.94 -31.96 -11.94
CA LYS A 522 -8.33 -32.97 -11.08
C LYS A 522 -7.38 -33.82 -11.92
N THR A 523 -6.12 -33.89 -11.52
CA THR A 523 -5.08 -34.71 -12.17
C THR A 523 -4.32 -35.51 -11.13
N GLU A 524 -3.93 -36.73 -11.46
CA GLU A 524 -3.20 -37.64 -10.58
C GLU A 524 -1.81 -37.92 -11.15
N GLN A 525 -0.79 -37.88 -10.29
CA GLN A 525 0.59 -38.24 -10.62
C GLN A 525 1.08 -39.36 -9.70
N CYS A 526 1.59 -40.45 -10.29
CA CYS A 526 2.15 -41.55 -9.52
C CYS A 526 3.63 -41.31 -9.25
N LEU A 527 4.04 -41.29 -7.98
CA LEU A 527 5.43 -41.10 -7.57
C LEU A 527 5.92 -42.33 -6.79
N LEU A 528 7.23 -42.50 -6.74
CA LEU A 528 7.92 -43.40 -5.83
C LEU A 528 8.67 -42.56 -4.80
N GLY A 529 8.51 -42.85 -3.50
CA GLY A 529 9.02 -42.02 -2.42
C GLY A 529 9.91 -42.75 -1.42
N ASP A 530 10.59 -41.98 -0.57
CA ASP A 530 11.37 -42.48 0.55
C ASP A 530 10.52 -43.38 1.48
N HIS A 531 11.12 -44.45 2.01
CA HIS A 531 10.46 -45.38 2.95
C HIS A 531 9.75 -44.70 4.13
N GLY A 532 10.30 -43.58 4.63
CA GLY A 532 9.71 -42.81 5.73
C GLY A 532 8.29 -42.30 5.47
N LEU A 533 7.87 -42.21 4.20
CA LEU A 533 6.51 -41.80 3.82
C LEU A 533 5.44 -42.85 4.16
N ARG A 534 5.82 -44.11 4.42
CA ARG A 534 4.89 -45.17 4.88
C ARG A 534 4.26 -44.86 6.24
N TYR A 535 4.87 -43.99 7.03
CA TYR A 535 4.45 -43.67 8.39
C TYR A 535 3.59 -42.41 8.51
N LEU A 536 3.30 -41.75 7.38
CA LEU A 536 2.43 -40.58 7.38
C LEU A 536 1.01 -40.95 7.78
N LYS A 537 0.39 -40.08 8.56
CA LYS A 537 -1.01 -40.17 8.96
C LYS A 537 -1.84 -39.20 8.13
N LYS A 538 -3.13 -39.48 8.01
CA LYS A 538 -4.08 -38.57 7.39
C LYS A 538 -4.02 -37.20 8.09
N GLY A 539 -3.86 -36.14 7.31
CA GLY A 539 -3.73 -34.76 7.78
C GLY A 539 -2.28 -34.28 7.95
N ASP A 540 -1.28 -35.16 7.88
CA ASP A 540 0.12 -34.74 7.95
C ASP A 540 0.49 -33.88 6.74
N ILE A 541 1.10 -32.72 6.99
CA ILE A 541 1.60 -31.81 5.95
C ILE A 541 3.10 -31.99 5.78
N ILE A 542 3.54 -32.24 4.56
CA ILE A 542 4.94 -32.49 4.20
C ILE A 542 5.37 -31.61 3.03
N GLN A 543 6.68 -31.56 2.79
CA GLN A 543 7.25 -31.04 1.54
C GLN A 543 7.96 -32.15 0.77
N LEU A 544 7.57 -32.37 -0.49
CA LEU A 544 8.37 -33.17 -1.40
C LEU A 544 9.44 -32.26 -2.02
N GLN A 545 10.71 -32.64 -1.86
CA GLN A 545 11.85 -31.84 -2.33
C GLN A 545 11.70 -31.54 -3.83
N ARG A 546 11.84 -30.26 -4.21
CA ARG A 546 11.66 -29.72 -5.57
C ARG A 546 10.24 -29.85 -6.16
N ARG A 547 9.25 -30.39 -5.44
CA ARG A 547 7.87 -30.60 -5.92
C ARG A 547 6.77 -29.83 -5.17
N GLY A 548 7.10 -29.24 -4.02
CA GLY A 548 6.20 -28.37 -3.25
C GLY A 548 5.62 -29.06 -2.02
N TYR A 549 4.52 -28.53 -1.49
CA TYR A 549 3.89 -28.99 -0.25
C TYR A 549 2.68 -29.88 -0.54
N TYR A 550 2.47 -30.86 0.33
CA TYR A 550 1.39 -31.84 0.21
C TYR A 550 0.78 -32.14 1.58
N ILE A 551 -0.51 -32.46 1.60
CA ILE A 551 -1.21 -33.02 2.76
C ILE A 551 -1.58 -34.48 2.49
N CYS A 552 -1.38 -35.35 3.46
CA CYS A 552 -1.78 -36.76 3.37
C CYS A 552 -3.31 -36.90 3.49
N ASP A 553 -3.98 -37.28 2.40
CA ASP A 553 -5.43 -37.51 2.37
C ASP A 553 -5.77 -38.97 2.73
N ALA A 554 -4.93 -39.92 2.29
CA ALA A 554 -4.98 -41.31 2.70
C ALA A 554 -3.57 -41.84 2.99
N PRO A 555 -3.33 -42.40 4.18
CA PRO A 555 -2.04 -42.99 4.52
C PRO A 555 -1.77 -44.24 3.68
N TYR A 556 -0.50 -44.60 3.54
CA TYR A 556 -0.10 -45.85 2.91
C TYR A 556 -0.70 -47.06 3.67
N ASP A 557 -1.24 -48.03 2.93
CA ASP A 557 -1.81 -49.25 3.50
C ASP A 557 -1.20 -50.50 2.85
N PRO A 558 -0.43 -51.33 3.59
CA PRO A 558 0.16 -52.55 3.04
C PRO A 558 -0.87 -53.64 2.70
N LYS A 559 -2.09 -53.57 3.25
CA LYS A 559 -3.17 -54.54 3.00
C LYS A 559 -4.51 -53.83 3.06
N CYS A 560 -4.85 -53.13 1.98
CA CYS A 560 -6.12 -52.42 1.87
C CYS A 560 -7.30 -53.39 2.11
N PRO A 561 -8.18 -53.11 3.09
CA PRO A 561 -9.32 -53.97 3.41
C PRO A 561 -10.28 -54.20 2.23
N ALA A 562 -10.34 -53.25 1.30
CA ALA A 562 -11.24 -53.31 0.14
C ALA A 562 -10.72 -54.18 -1.01
N THR A 563 -9.40 -54.24 -1.20
CA THR A 563 -8.78 -54.89 -2.37
C THR A 563 -7.84 -56.04 -2.01
N GLY A 564 -7.40 -56.16 -0.76
CA GLY A 564 -6.41 -57.14 -0.30
C GLY A 564 -4.98 -56.87 -0.80
N HIS A 565 -4.76 -55.76 -1.50
CA HIS A 565 -3.49 -55.35 -2.10
C HIS A 565 -2.91 -54.10 -1.42
N GLU A 566 -1.60 -53.86 -1.61
CA GLU A 566 -0.91 -52.64 -1.18
C GLU A 566 -1.55 -51.41 -1.85
N SER A 567 -1.91 -50.39 -1.07
CA SER A 567 -2.46 -49.12 -1.54
C SER A 567 -1.47 -47.97 -1.31
N PRO A 568 -1.28 -47.08 -2.31
CA PRO A 568 -0.32 -45.99 -2.22
C PRO A 568 -0.74 -44.95 -1.17
N CYS A 569 0.23 -44.19 -0.67
CA CYS A 569 -0.08 -42.98 0.10
C CYS A 569 -0.64 -41.92 -0.85
N VAL A 570 -1.85 -41.42 -0.56
CA VAL A 570 -2.52 -40.38 -1.35
C VAL A 570 -2.21 -39.01 -0.75
N LEU A 571 -1.59 -38.16 -1.56
CA LEU A 571 -1.14 -36.82 -1.21
C LEU A 571 -1.88 -35.78 -2.05
N ILE A 572 -2.40 -34.73 -1.43
CA ILE A 572 -3.01 -33.60 -2.14
C ILE A 572 -2.02 -32.43 -2.17
N GLN A 573 -1.79 -31.85 -3.35
CA GLN A 573 -0.91 -30.69 -3.49
C GLN A 573 -1.52 -29.44 -2.83
N ILE A 574 -0.72 -28.79 -1.97
CA ILE A 574 -1.05 -27.52 -1.32
C ILE A 574 -0.45 -26.38 -2.18
N PRO A 575 -1.26 -25.43 -2.67
CA PRO A 575 -0.75 -24.31 -3.46
C PRO A 575 0.19 -23.38 -2.68
N GLU A 576 1.17 -22.77 -3.37
CA GLU A 576 2.20 -21.93 -2.76
C GLU A 576 1.97 -20.42 -2.86
N GLY A 577 0.99 -19.98 -3.67
CA GLY A 577 0.62 -18.56 -3.81
C GLY A 577 1.47 -17.73 -4.79
N THR A 578 2.17 -18.36 -5.74
CA THR A 578 2.84 -17.66 -6.85
C THR A 578 2.63 -18.40 -8.16
N ALA A 579 2.00 -17.77 -9.15
CA ALA A 579 1.84 -18.31 -10.50
C ALA A 579 3.21 -18.49 -11.18
N LYS A 580 3.73 -19.72 -11.18
CA LYS A 580 4.68 -20.20 -12.19
C LYS A 580 4.02 -21.34 -12.95
N PRO A 581 4.04 -21.35 -14.29
CA PRO A 581 3.68 -22.57 -15.03
C PRO A 581 4.69 -23.65 -14.66
N ASP A 582 4.18 -24.85 -14.38
CA ASP A 582 4.98 -26.02 -14.01
C ASP A 582 6.08 -26.26 -15.04
N ALA A 583 7.33 -26.19 -14.57
CA ALA A 583 8.51 -26.47 -15.36
C ALA A 583 8.85 -27.96 -15.30
N THR A 584 7.94 -28.83 -15.73
CA THR A 584 8.19 -30.24 -16.10
C THR A 584 6.93 -30.82 -16.75
N HIS A 585 6.66 -30.47 -18.01
CA HIS A 585 5.90 -31.30 -18.95
C HIS A 585 6.12 -30.75 -20.37
N ASP A 586 7.27 -31.10 -20.95
CA ASP A 586 7.38 -31.23 -22.40
C ASP A 586 8.25 -32.46 -22.70
N SER A 587 7.57 -33.55 -23.04
CA SER A 587 8.14 -34.70 -23.75
C SER A 587 6.98 -35.44 -24.42
N GLY A 588 6.63 -35.00 -25.63
CA GLY A 588 5.60 -35.62 -26.47
C GLY A 588 6.04 -36.92 -27.12
N THR A 589 5.21 -37.47 -28.00
CA THR A 589 5.65 -38.44 -29.01
C THR A 589 4.92 -38.21 -30.34
N SER A 590 5.68 -37.68 -31.29
CA SER A 590 5.53 -37.97 -32.70
C SER A 590 5.98 -39.41 -32.96
N GLU A 591 5.19 -40.22 -33.68
CA GLU A 591 5.64 -41.20 -34.70
C GLU A 591 4.43 -41.99 -35.30
N PRO A 592 4.55 -42.77 -36.40
CA PRO A 592 4.46 -42.30 -37.79
C PRO A 592 3.41 -43.10 -38.61
N LYS A 593 2.98 -42.57 -39.78
CA LYS A 593 2.72 -43.33 -41.04
C LYS A 593 1.85 -42.52 -42.01
N GLY A 594 2.28 -42.55 -43.26
CA GLY A 594 1.49 -42.10 -44.39
C GLY A 594 0.41 -43.10 -44.81
N SER A 595 -0.42 -42.57 -45.72
CA SER A 595 -1.37 -43.18 -46.66
C SER A 595 -2.86 -43.23 -46.29
N ALA A 596 -3.60 -42.44 -47.10
CA ALA A 596 -5.02 -42.44 -47.47
C ALA A 596 -6.06 -42.20 -46.35
N ARG A 597 -7.11 -41.37 -46.50
CA ARG A 597 -7.90 -40.99 -47.68
C ARG A 597 -8.71 -39.72 -47.35
N ALA A 598 -8.93 -38.89 -48.36
CA ALA A 598 -9.61 -37.59 -48.34
C ALA A 598 -10.98 -37.54 -47.64
N LYS A 599 -11.26 -36.44 -46.93
CA LYS A 599 -12.55 -35.71 -46.96
C LYS A 599 -12.30 -34.21 -46.75
N THR A 600 -12.68 -33.45 -47.77
CA THR A 600 -12.62 -31.99 -47.98
C THR A 600 -13.44 -31.18 -46.96
N LYS A 601 -12.91 -30.03 -46.54
CA LYS A 601 -13.67 -28.84 -46.08
C LYS A 601 -13.17 -27.61 -46.86
N PRO A 602 -14.02 -26.61 -47.11
CA PRO A 602 -13.84 -25.67 -48.21
C PRO A 602 -12.79 -24.60 -47.91
N VAL A 603 -12.03 -24.26 -48.94
CA VAL A 603 -11.05 -23.17 -48.98
C VAL A 603 -11.79 -21.85 -49.17
N VAL A 604 -11.57 -20.89 -48.28
CA VAL A 604 -11.74 -19.46 -48.60
C VAL A 604 -10.34 -18.96 -48.98
N GLN A 605 -10.18 -18.50 -50.21
CA GLN A 605 -8.93 -17.93 -50.70
C GLN A 605 -8.71 -16.56 -50.04
N LEU A 606 -7.63 -16.44 -49.27
CA LEU A 606 -7.13 -15.15 -48.80
C LEU A 606 -6.43 -14.43 -49.96
N THR A 607 -6.60 -13.12 -50.02
CA THR A 607 -5.99 -12.27 -51.04
C THR A 607 -4.47 -12.14 -50.82
N GLU A 608 -3.70 -11.82 -51.87
CA GLU A 608 -2.24 -11.64 -51.80
C GLU A 608 -1.81 -10.63 -50.71
N GLU A 609 -2.67 -9.63 -50.44
CA GLU A 609 -2.46 -8.59 -49.43
C GLU A 609 -2.62 -9.11 -47.97
N GLU A 610 -3.50 -10.09 -47.77
CA GLU A 610 -3.72 -10.74 -46.46
C GLU A 610 -2.59 -11.74 -46.16
N ALA A 611 -2.08 -12.41 -47.19
CA ALA A 611 -0.91 -13.29 -47.08
C ALA A 611 0.37 -12.51 -46.76
N THR A 612 0.57 -11.33 -47.35
CA THR A 612 1.71 -10.45 -47.03
C THR A 612 1.61 -9.89 -45.61
N LYS A 613 0.42 -9.44 -45.15
CA LYS A 613 0.22 -8.96 -43.78
C LYS A 613 0.42 -10.06 -42.73
N ALA A 614 0.08 -11.31 -43.04
CA ALA A 614 0.35 -12.45 -42.16
C ALA A 614 1.85 -12.80 -42.08
N ALA A 615 2.57 -12.75 -43.20
CA ALA A 615 4.02 -12.96 -43.26
C ALA A 615 4.79 -11.85 -42.52
N GLU A 616 4.38 -10.58 -42.68
CA GLU A 616 4.93 -9.41 -41.98
C GLU A 616 4.76 -9.53 -40.45
N ARG A 617 3.58 -9.99 -40.00
CA ARG A 617 3.30 -10.22 -38.57
C ARG A 617 4.17 -11.33 -37.99
N GLN A 618 4.44 -12.38 -38.75
CA GLN A 618 5.28 -13.48 -38.31
C GLN A 618 6.75 -13.04 -38.23
N ARG A 619 7.24 -12.30 -39.23
CA ARG A 619 8.60 -11.73 -39.23
C ARG A 619 8.86 -10.80 -38.04
N LYS A 620 7.91 -9.90 -37.72
CA LYS A 620 8.00 -9.02 -36.53
C LYS A 620 7.97 -9.80 -35.20
N LYS A 621 7.30 -10.96 -35.17
CA LYS A 621 7.29 -11.85 -33.99
C LYS A 621 8.65 -12.51 -33.80
N ASP A 622 9.30 -12.92 -34.88
CA ASP A 622 10.60 -13.59 -34.85
C ASP A 622 11.75 -12.59 -34.55
N GLU A 623 11.70 -11.38 -35.12
CA GLU A 623 12.63 -10.27 -34.78
C GLU A 623 12.56 -9.91 -33.28
N LYS A 624 11.36 -9.89 -32.69
CA LYS A 624 11.16 -9.61 -31.25
C LYS A 624 11.66 -10.75 -30.35
N LYS A 625 11.71 -11.99 -30.87
CA LYS A 625 12.17 -13.18 -30.14
C LYS A 625 13.70 -13.22 -30.11
N GLU A 626 14.38 -12.86 -31.20
CA GLU A 626 15.85 -12.75 -31.23
C GLU A 626 16.37 -11.54 -30.44
N ALA A 627 15.71 -10.38 -30.50
CA ALA A 627 16.08 -9.21 -29.66
C ALA A 627 16.05 -9.53 -28.15
N ARG A 628 15.09 -10.37 -27.71
CA ARG A 628 15.03 -10.86 -26.32
C ARG A 628 16.16 -11.83 -25.97
N LYS A 629 16.65 -12.60 -26.93
CA LYS A 629 17.74 -13.58 -26.75
C LYS A 629 19.09 -12.87 -26.65
N GLU A 630 19.32 -11.84 -27.47
CA GLU A 630 20.50 -10.98 -27.39
C GLU A 630 20.57 -10.19 -26.08
N GLY A 631 19.44 -9.64 -25.61
CA GLY A 631 19.37 -8.97 -24.30
C GLY A 631 19.73 -9.90 -23.13
N ARG A 632 19.33 -11.18 -23.20
CA ARG A 632 19.64 -12.19 -22.19
C ARG A 632 21.11 -12.61 -22.20
N ASN A 633 21.77 -12.58 -23.36
CA ASN A 633 23.19 -12.90 -23.50
C ASN A 633 24.10 -11.73 -23.07
N LYS A 634 23.71 -10.47 -23.34
CA LYS A 634 24.42 -9.27 -22.83
C LYS A 634 24.38 -9.17 -21.31
N TRP A 635 23.27 -9.56 -20.68
CA TRP A 635 23.16 -9.59 -19.22
C TRP A 635 24.15 -10.58 -18.58
N LYS A 636 24.30 -11.78 -19.16
CA LYS A 636 25.25 -12.81 -18.67
C LYS A 636 26.72 -12.38 -18.79
N LEU A 637 27.08 -11.65 -19.83
CA LEU A 637 28.47 -11.18 -20.03
C LEU A 637 28.85 -10.06 -19.04
N SER A 638 27.90 -9.21 -18.63
CA SER A 638 28.13 -8.12 -17.65
C SER A 638 28.32 -8.64 -16.22
N SER A 639 27.74 -9.79 -15.88
CA SER A 639 27.81 -10.38 -14.52
C SER A 639 29.13 -11.08 -14.19
N GLN A 640 30.07 -11.18 -15.15
CA GLN A 640 31.36 -11.88 -14.97
C GLN A 640 32.56 -10.97 -14.72
N LEU A 641 32.39 -9.63 -14.68
CA LEU A 641 33.49 -8.65 -14.63
C LEU A 641 33.66 -7.87 -13.30
N GLN A 642 33.06 -8.33 -12.20
CA GLN A 642 33.29 -7.73 -10.87
C GLN A 642 33.60 -8.80 -9.82
N GLN A 643 34.88 -9.16 -9.70
CA GLN A 643 35.48 -9.72 -8.49
C GLN A 643 36.87 -9.09 -8.28
N PRO A 644 37.19 -8.55 -7.09
CA PRO A 644 38.55 -8.10 -6.79
C PRO A 644 39.42 -9.28 -6.35
N THR A 645 40.59 -9.39 -6.98
CA THR A 645 41.66 -10.34 -6.70
C THR A 645 42.42 -9.99 -5.41
N GLN A 646 42.67 -10.99 -4.57
CA GLN A 646 43.57 -10.93 -3.41
C GLN A 646 45.01 -11.29 -3.82
N SER A 647 46.02 -10.63 -3.24
CA SER A 647 47.41 -11.08 -3.22
C SER A 647 48.03 -10.85 -1.84
N GLU A 648 48.70 -11.89 -1.33
CA GLU A 648 49.38 -11.99 -0.03
C GLU A 648 50.74 -11.25 0.01
N SER A 649 51.18 -10.80 1.21
CA SER A 649 52.51 -11.14 1.77
C SER A 649 52.76 -10.59 3.20
N THR A 650 52.99 -11.51 4.15
CA THR A 650 54.01 -11.55 5.24
C THR A 650 54.15 -10.46 6.34
N VAL A 651 54.15 -10.97 7.59
CA VAL A 651 54.42 -10.44 8.96
C VAL A 651 55.98 -10.29 9.16
N PRO A 652 56.62 -9.49 10.09
CA PRO A 652 56.35 -9.45 11.55
C PRO A 652 56.77 -8.26 12.47
N THR A 653 56.07 -8.17 13.62
CA THR A 653 56.38 -7.70 15.02
C THR A 653 57.35 -6.56 15.43
N LYS A 654 56.88 -5.83 16.49
CA LYS A 654 57.52 -5.35 17.75
C LYS A 654 58.01 -3.86 17.92
N SER A 655 57.25 -3.15 18.77
CA SER A 655 57.63 -2.45 20.03
C SER A 655 58.50 -1.16 20.10
N VAL A 656 58.08 -0.28 21.03
CA VAL A 656 58.83 0.68 21.89
C VAL A 656 58.91 2.18 21.51
N GLN A 657 58.08 2.96 22.23
CA GLN A 657 58.31 4.17 23.04
C GLN A 657 59.29 5.32 22.66
N LEU A 658 58.73 6.54 22.89
CA LEU A 658 59.28 7.77 23.50
C LEU A 658 60.50 8.46 22.84
N SER A 659 60.34 9.71 22.39
CA SER A 659 60.47 10.93 23.22
C SER A 659 60.63 12.21 22.37
N LYS A 660 59.86 13.24 22.74
CA LYS A 660 60.04 14.69 22.42
C LYS A 660 61.33 15.21 23.12
N PRO A 661 61.81 16.50 23.05
CA PRO A 661 61.05 17.74 22.78
C PRO A 661 61.81 19.01 22.29
N VAL A 662 61.08 20.15 22.27
CA VAL A 662 61.49 21.52 22.73
C VAL A 662 62.32 22.38 21.75
N GLN A 663 62.10 23.69 21.51
CA GLN A 663 61.23 24.80 21.99
C GLN A 663 61.22 25.88 20.86
N THR A 664 60.19 26.69 20.64
CA THR A 664 59.95 27.98 21.34
C THR A 664 58.61 28.62 20.91
N ALA A 665 58.01 29.39 21.83
CA ALA A 665 56.68 30.04 21.85
C ALA A 665 56.59 31.32 20.97
N ALA A 666 55.47 32.01 20.70
CA ALA A 666 54.16 32.12 21.36
C ALA A 666 53.06 32.72 20.43
N ASN A 667 51.80 32.30 20.69
CA ASN A 667 50.47 32.98 20.63
C ASN A 667 49.98 33.70 19.35
N SER A 668 48.72 33.68 18.92
CA SER A 668 47.40 33.08 19.30
C SER A 668 46.42 33.60 18.22
N SER A 669 45.37 32.97 17.69
CA SER A 669 44.52 31.84 18.07
C SER A 669 43.76 31.38 16.80
N ALA A 670 43.92 30.11 16.41
CA ALA A 670 43.23 29.45 15.30
C ALA A 670 42.24 28.40 15.85
N ILE A 671 41.05 28.24 15.26
CA ILE A 671 40.63 27.14 14.37
C ILE A 671 41.04 25.74 14.87
N VAL A 672 40.06 24.83 15.02
CA VAL A 672 39.95 23.53 14.30
C VAL A 672 39.12 22.49 15.09
N ALA A 673 38.16 21.93 14.36
CA ALA A 673 37.60 20.57 14.36
C ALA A 673 38.01 19.54 15.44
N ASN A 674 36.99 18.82 15.91
CA ASN A 674 37.05 17.40 16.32
C ASN A 674 36.02 16.67 15.43
N LYS A 675 36.42 15.82 14.46
CA LYS A 675 36.95 14.45 14.55
C LYS A 675 35.96 13.49 15.21
N GLU A 676 35.13 12.90 14.35
CA GLU A 676 34.26 11.76 14.59
C GLU A 676 35.08 10.53 15.01
N THR A 677 34.61 9.85 16.04
CA THR A 677 35.13 8.55 16.49
C THR A 677 34.24 7.42 15.96
N ASN A 678 34.86 6.49 15.24
CA ASN A 678 34.30 5.19 14.85
C ASN A 678 33.80 4.39 16.06
N PHE A 679 32.52 4.02 16.05
CA PHE A 679 31.98 2.87 16.77
C PHE A 679 31.75 1.74 15.77
N GLY A 680 32.21 0.53 16.12
CA GLY A 680 32.15 -0.66 15.26
C GLY A 680 30.73 -1.07 14.88
N GLU A 681 30.61 -1.60 13.67
CA GLU A 681 29.38 -2.14 13.09
C GLU A 681 28.81 -3.27 13.95
N SER A 682 27.77 -2.95 14.72
CA SER A 682 26.80 -3.94 15.19
C SER A 682 25.63 -3.97 14.19
N LYS A 683 25.19 -5.18 13.83
CA LYS A 683 24.02 -5.41 12.97
C LYS A 683 22.81 -4.68 13.57
N SER A 684 22.36 -3.62 12.91
CA SER A 684 21.23 -2.81 13.34
C SER A 684 19.95 -3.63 13.37
N GLN A 685 19.41 -3.88 14.56
CA GLN A 685 18.01 -4.24 14.75
C GLN A 685 17.14 -3.07 14.25
N ALA A 686 16.27 -3.34 13.28
CA ALA A 686 15.33 -2.38 12.75
C ALA A 686 14.37 -1.90 13.86
N LYS A 687 14.43 -0.61 14.20
CA LYS A 687 13.37 0.07 14.96
C LYS A 687 12.09 0.00 14.15
N LYS A 688 11.00 -0.50 14.72
CA LYS A 688 9.66 -0.47 14.10
C LYS A 688 9.28 1.00 13.84
N GLN A 689 9.37 1.40 12.58
CA GLN A 689 8.86 2.68 12.09
C GLN A 689 7.33 2.54 11.93
N THR A 690 6.59 3.58 12.30
CA THR A 690 5.11 3.58 12.27
C THR A 690 4.62 3.61 10.81
N LYS A 691 3.51 2.92 10.49
CA LYS A 691 2.98 2.83 9.10
C LYS A 691 2.55 4.19 8.50
N LEU A 692 2.48 5.24 9.32
CA LEU A 692 2.13 6.61 8.93
C LEU A 692 3.30 7.36 8.27
N ALA A 693 4.55 6.97 8.52
CA ALA A 693 5.71 7.60 7.91
C ALA A 693 5.89 7.16 6.45
N LEU A 694 6.54 8.00 5.62
CA LEU A 694 6.98 7.57 4.29
C LEU A 694 8.03 6.46 4.45
N GLU A 695 7.79 5.31 3.81
CA GLU A 695 8.69 4.14 3.85
C GLU A 695 9.75 4.23 2.75
N ALA A 696 9.33 4.67 1.56
CA ALA A 696 10.22 4.96 0.44
C ALA A 696 10.96 6.28 0.64
N ARG A 697 12.22 6.31 0.24
CA ARG A 697 13.06 7.51 0.23
C ARG A 697 13.10 8.13 -1.15
N LYS A 698 12.96 9.45 -1.22
CA LYS A 698 12.96 10.26 -2.45
C LYS A 698 14.18 9.99 -3.34
N GLU A 699 15.34 9.74 -2.73
CA GLU A 699 16.60 9.55 -3.45
C GLU A 699 16.79 8.11 -3.98
N VAL A 700 16.05 7.14 -3.43
CA VAL A 700 16.22 5.70 -3.68
C VAL A 700 15.11 5.14 -4.57
N ASP A 701 13.86 5.44 -4.21
CA ASP A 701 12.66 4.99 -4.94
C ASP A 701 11.70 6.17 -5.07
N PHE A 702 11.94 6.99 -6.10
CA PHE A 702 11.21 8.23 -6.30
C PHE A 702 9.73 7.98 -6.63
N ALA A 703 9.44 6.94 -7.41
CA ALA A 703 8.08 6.59 -7.82
C ALA A 703 7.19 6.16 -6.63
N ASP A 704 7.70 5.27 -5.77
CA ASP A 704 6.97 4.86 -4.57
C ASP A 704 6.92 5.99 -3.53
N TRP A 705 8.01 6.75 -3.36
CA TRP A 705 8.02 7.95 -2.50
C TRP A 705 6.95 8.95 -2.91
N TYR A 706 6.82 9.25 -4.20
CA TYR A 706 5.83 10.19 -4.71
C TYR A 706 4.40 9.67 -4.49
N THR A 707 4.17 8.38 -4.73
CA THR A 707 2.87 7.74 -4.48
C THR A 707 2.48 7.79 -3.01
N GLN A 708 3.42 7.46 -2.11
CA GLN A 708 3.21 7.54 -0.66
C GLN A 708 3.00 8.99 -0.21
N LEU A 709 3.74 9.95 -0.75
CA LEU A 709 3.59 11.37 -0.43
C LEU A 709 2.17 11.86 -0.74
N LEU A 710 1.67 11.59 -1.96
CA LEU A 710 0.36 12.07 -2.39
C LEU A 710 -0.80 11.46 -1.58
N THR A 711 -0.71 10.16 -1.28
CA THR A 711 -1.76 9.43 -0.57
C THR A 711 -1.73 9.69 0.94
N LYS A 712 -0.56 9.59 1.59
CA LYS A 712 -0.40 9.78 3.04
C LYS A 712 -0.55 11.25 3.46
N ALA A 713 -0.28 12.21 2.56
CA ALA A 713 -0.55 13.63 2.82
C ALA A 713 -1.98 14.06 2.43
N GLU A 714 -2.86 13.11 2.07
CA GLU A 714 -4.26 13.38 1.76
C GLU A 714 -4.46 14.38 0.60
N LEU A 715 -3.54 14.38 -0.38
CA LEU A 715 -3.60 15.28 -1.53
C LEU A 715 -4.47 14.70 -2.65
N LEU A 716 -4.45 13.38 -2.81
CA LEU A 716 -5.05 12.70 -3.95
C LEU A 716 -5.54 11.30 -3.57
N GLU A 717 -6.63 10.87 -4.20
CA GLU A 717 -7.12 9.48 -4.17
C GLU A 717 -7.09 8.88 -5.59
N TYR A 718 -6.73 7.60 -5.69
CA TYR A 718 -6.82 6.88 -6.96
C TYR A 718 -8.28 6.60 -7.31
N TYR A 719 -8.64 6.80 -8.58
CA TYR A 719 -9.98 6.51 -9.10
C TYR A 719 -9.99 5.18 -9.89
N ASP A 720 -11.17 4.60 -10.07
CA ASP A 720 -11.37 3.33 -10.78
C ASP A 720 -11.15 3.46 -12.31
N ILE A 721 -11.29 4.67 -12.86
CA ILE A 721 -10.89 4.98 -14.23
C ILE A 721 -9.39 5.34 -14.26
N SER A 722 -8.60 4.49 -14.94
CA SER A 722 -7.17 4.69 -15.12
C SER A 722 -6.84 6.07 -15.70
N GLY A 723 -5.95 6.79 -15.03
CA GLY A 723 -5.49 8.13 -15.43
C GLY A 723 -6.38 9.28 -14.94
N CYS A 724 -7.48 8.98 -14.25
CA CYS A 724 -8.28 9.96 -13.52
C CYS A 724 -8.00 9.84 -12.01
N TYR A 725 -8.08 10.96 -11.30
CA TYR A 725 -7.73 11.03 -9.88
C TYR A 725 -8.64 12.02 -9.15
N ILE A 726 -8.95 11.74 -7.88
CA ILE A 726 -9.73 12.66 -7.05
C ILE A 726 -8.76 13.63 -6.39
N LEU A 727 -8.93 14.93 -6.65
CA LEU A 727 -8.20 15.99 -5.96
C LEU A 727 -8.85 16.28 -4.61
N ARG A 728 -8.20 15.85 -3.52
CA ARG A 728 -8.70 16.07 -2.15
C ARG A 728 -8.56 17.55 -1.73
N PRO A 729 -9.25 18.01 -0.67
CA PRO A 729 -9.28 19.43 -0.29
C PRO A 729 -7.92 20.11 -0.13
N TRP A 730 -6.90 19.40 0.35
CA TRP A 730 -5.55 19.95 0.48
C TRP A 730 -4.92 20.32 -0.88
N ALA A 731 -4.99 19.42 -1.87
CA ALA A 731 -4.49 19.72 -3.20
C ALA A 731 -5.37 20.75 -3.92
N TYR A 732 -6.69 20.63 -3.83
CA TYR A 732 -7.61 21.56 -4.47
C TYR A 732 -7.49 22.99 -3.90
N SER A 733 -7.20 23.14 -2.60
CA SER A 733 -6.95 24.46 -1.99
C SER A 733 -5.71 25.17 -2.55
N VAL A 734 -4.65 24.40 -2.87
CA VAL A 734 -3.47 24.94 -3.58
C VAL A 734 -3.88 25.41 -4.97
N TRP A 735 -4.66 24.61 -5.70
CA TRP A 735 -5.18 24.98 -7.03
C TRP A 735 -6.05 26.25 -6.98
N GLN A 736 -6.93 26.38 -5.99
CA GLN A 736 -7.73 27.60 -5.78
C GLN A 736 -6.87 28.83 -5.44
N SER A 737 -5.71 28.63 -4.82
CA SER A 737 -4.77 29.72 -4.54
C SER A 737 -4.06 30.18 -5.80
N ILE A 738 -3.71 29.26 -6.70
CA ILE A 738 -3.21 29.56 -8.05
C ILE A 738 -4.28 30.31 -8.85
N GLN A 739 -5.51 29.81 -8.87
CA GLN A 739 -6.63 30.44 -9.56
C GLN A 739 -6.82 31.90 -9.13
N ARG A 740 -6.96 32.16 -7.83
CA ARG A 740 -7.12 33.54 -7.30
C ARG A 740 -5.94 34.45 -7.65
N PHE A 741 -4.71 33.93 -7.55
CA PHE A 741 -3.51 34.70 -7.85
C PHE A 741 -3.43 35.09 -9.33
N MET A 742 -3.80 34.17 -10.22
CA MET A 742 -3.82 34.39 -11.66
C MET A 742 -4.98 35.29 -12.07
N ASP A 743 -6.22 35.00 -11.64
CA ASP A 743 -7.40 35.80 -11.97
C ASP A 743 -7.18 37.28 -11.62
N THR A 744 -6.65 37.57 -10.43
CA THR A 744 -6.33 38.95 -10.02
C THR A 744 -5.40 39.65 -11.03
N ARG A 745 -4.42 38.94 -11.58
CA ARG A 745 -3.46 39.51 -12.54
C ARG A 745 -4.04 39.61 -13.94
N LEU A 746 -4.77 38.58 -14.37
CA LEU A 746 -5.46 38.58 -15.67
C LEU A 746 -6.48 39.72 -15.74
N GLU A 747 -7.24 39.96 -14.68
CA GLU A 747 -8.15 41.10 -14.57
C GLU A 747 -7.42 42.44 -14.65
N LEU A 748 -6.28 42.59 -13.97
CA LEU A 748 -5.44 43.81 -14.06
C LEU A 748 -4.86 44.01 -15.47
N MET A 749 -4.64 42.94 -16.21
CA MET A 749 -4.22 42.99 -17.61
C MET A 749 -5.39 43.30 -18.55
N GLY A 750 -6.64 43.32 -18.07
CA GLY A 750 -7.83 43.52 -18.90
C GLY A 750 -8.27 42.28 -19.67
N ILE A 751 -7.97 41.08 -19.15
CA ILE A 751 -8.38 39.80 -19.72
C ILE A 751 -9.63 39.33 -18.97
N GLU A 752 -10.67 38.96 -19.72
CA GLU A 752 -11.98 38.60 -19.15
C GLU A 752 -12.19 37.08 -19.11
N ASN A 753 -12.77 36.59 -18.01
CA ASN A 753 -13.14 35.19 -17.89
C ASN A 753 -14.44 34.89 -18.67
N ALA A 754 -14.42 33.83 -19.46
CA ALA A 754 -15.55 33.26 -20.20
C ALA A 754 -15.62 31.74 -19.97
N TYR A 755 -16.67 31.10 -20.49
CA TYR A 755 -16.79 29.65 -20.46
C TYR A 755 -17.41 29.13 -21.75
N PHE A 756 -16.65 28.30 -22.46
CA PHE A 756 -17.12 27.61 -23.66
C PHE A 756 -17.53 26.16 -23.34
N PRO A 757 -18.46 25.57 -24.12
CA PRO A 757 -18.94 24.21 -23.90
C PRO A 757 -17.82 23.17 -23.90
N MET A 758 -18.02 22.08 -23.16
CA MET A 758 -17.10 20.94 -23.13
C MET A 758 -17.18 20.08 -24.40
N PHE A 759 -18.29 20.10 -25.13
CA PHE A 759 -18.48 19.28 -26.32
C PHE A 759 -18.12 20.03 -27.60
N VAL A 760 -17.43 19.35 -28.52
CA VAL A 760 -17.06 19.84 -29.84
C VAL A 760 -17.60 18.90 -30.92
N SER A 761 -18.13 19.45 -32.01
CA SER A 761 -18.63 18.63 -33.13
C SER A 761 -17.48 17.98 -33.88
N LYS A 762 -17.74 16.81 -34.48
CA LYS A 762 -16.77 16.09 -35.31
C LYS A 762 -16.24 16.97 -36.45
N SER A 763 -17.14 17.67 -37.12
CA SER A 763 -16.84 18.60 -38.22
C SER A 763 -15.97 19.81 -37.82
N ALA A 764 -15.93 20.20 -36.55
CA ALA A 764 -15.05 21.27 -36.08
C ALA A 764 -13.62 20.78 -35.82
N LEU A 765 -13.46 19.57 -35.27
CA LEU A 765 -12.15 18.92 -35.07
C LEU A 765 -11.49 18.49 -36.38
N GLU A 766 -12.25 17.93 -37.33
CA GLU A 766 -11.71 17.48 -38.63
C GLU A 766 -11.13 18.64 -39.44
N ARG A 767 -11.68 19.86 -39.30
CA ARG A 767 -11.10 21.06 -39.91
C ARG A 767 -9.66 21.31 -39.42
N GLU A 768 -9.38 21.13 -38.14
CA GLU A 768 -8.03 21.31 -37.58
C GLU A 768 -7.05 20.23 -38.06
N GLN A 769 -7.52 18.99 -38.11
CA GLN A 769 -6.70 17.84 -38.53
C GLN A 769 -6.18 17.97 -39.97
N HIS A 770 -6.95 18.56 -40.88
CA HIS A 770 -6.53 18.75 -42.28
C HIS A 770 -5.46 19.84 -42.46
N HIS A 771 -5.30 20.74 -41.50
CA HIS A 771 -4.36 21.87 -41.58
C HIS A 771 -3.12 21.70 -40.68
N VAL A 772 -3.14 20.73 -39.75
CA VAL A 772 -2.02 20.40 -38.86
C VAL A 772 -1.63 18.93 -39.06
N GLU A 773 -0.61 18.68 -39.89
CA GLU A 773 -0.19 17.33 -40.35
C GLU A 773 0.21 16.33 -39.23
N ASP A 774 0.39 16.80 -37.99
CA ASP A 774 0.79 15.99 -36.83
C ASP A 774 -0.27 15.94 -35.70
N PHE A 775 -1.50 16.41 -35.92
CA PHE A 775 -2.54 16.36 -34.89
C PHE A 775 -3.15 14.94 -34.79
N ALA A 776 -2.66 14.12 -33.86
CA ALA A 776 -3.28 12.85 -33.51
C ALA A 776 -4.35 13.08 -32.42
N PRO A 777 -5.67 12.99 -32.72
CA PRO A 777 -6.70 13.27 -31.74
C PRO A 777 -6.74 12.14 -30.70
N GLU A 778 -6.13 12.35 -29.54
CA GLU A 778 -6.37 11.57 -28.31
C GLU A 778 -7.72 11.98 -27.69
N VAL A 779 -8.77 11.89 -28.50
CA VAL A 779 -10.09 12.47 -28.25
C VAL A 779 -11.03 11.42 -27.70
N ALA A 780 -11.73 11.77 -26.62
CA ALA A 780 -12.83 10.98 -26.09
C ALA A 780 -14.13 11.34 -26.83
N TRP A 781 -14.83 10.33 -27.36
CA TRP A 781 -16.08 10.51 -28.11
C TRP A 781 -17.28 10.10 -27.29
N VAL A 782 -18.32 10.94 -27.32
CA VAL A 782 -19.68 10.60 -26.89
C VAL A 782 -20.46 10.18 -28.12
N THR A 783 -20.83 8.90 -28.16
CA THR A 783 -21.54 8.28 -29.30
C THR A 783 -22.97 7.88 -28.96
N ARG A 784 -23.37 7.94 -27.68
CA ARG A 784 -24.67 7.47 -27.19
C ARG A 784 -25.23 8.42 -26.13
N SER A 785 -26.56 8.52 -26.10
CA SER A 785 -27.33 9.16 -25.02
C SER A 785 -28.31 8.14 -24.45
N GLY A 786 -28.07 7.70 -23.21
CA GLY A 786 -28.76 6.53 -22.65
C GLY A 786 -28.44 5.27 -23.46
N SER A 787 -29.47 4.62 -24.00
CA SER A 787 -29.31 3.44 -24.87
C SER A 787 -29.32 3.75 -26.37
N SER A 788 -29.66 4.98 -26.79
CA SER A 788 -29.75 5.39 -28.19
C SER A 788 -28.40 5.91 -28.73
N GLU A 789 -28.08 5.58 -29.98
CA GLU A 789 -26.92 6.14 -30.68
C GLU A 789 -27.21 7.58 -31.13
N LEU A 790 -26.20 8.45 -31.04
CA LEU A 790 -26.28 9.82 -31.54
C LEU A 790 -26.12 9.82 -33.07
N ALA A 791 -26.91 10.64 -33.76
CA ALA A 791 -26.83 10.78 -35.21
C ALA A 791 -25.44 11.26 -35.67
N GLU A 792 -24.81 12.15 -34.90
CA GLU A 792 -23.43 12.59 -35.07
C GLU A 792 -22.70 12.47 -33.73
N PRO A 793 -21.57 11.72 -33.66
CA PRO A 793 -20.73 11.70 -32.48
C PRO A 793 -20.20 13.10 -32.12
N VAL A 794 -20.19 13.41 -30.83
CA VAL A 794 -19.57 14.64 -30.32
C VAL A 794 -18.34 14.29 -29.49
N ALA A 795 -17.31 15.10 -29.55
CA ALA A 795 -16.08 14.90 -28.80
C ALA A 795 -16.08 15.71 -27.51
N VAL A 796 -15.42 15.19 -26.48
CA VAL A 796 -15.06 15.96 -25.28
C VAL A 796 -13.81 16.77 -25.61
N ARG A 797 -13.78 18.06 -25.25
CA ARG A 797 -12.69 18.99 -25.60
C ARG A 797 -11.31 18.44 -25.21
N PRO A 798 -10.38 18.28 -26.18
CA PRO A 798 -8.95 18.13 -25.89
C PRO A 798 -8.25 19.49 -25.73
N THR A 799 -8.84 20.53 -26.32
CA THR A 799 -8.45 21.94 -26.34
C THR A 799 -9.61 22.77 -26.90
N SER A 800 -9.63 24.10 -26.75
CA SER A 800 -10.81 24.93 -27.11
C SER A 800 -10.67 25.78 -28.38
N GLU A 801 -9.56 25.72 -29.13
CA GLU A 801 -9.35 26.49 -30.36
C GLU A 801 -10.51 26.31 -31.36
N THR A 802 -10.87 25.05 -31.65
CA THR A 802 -11.97 24.71 -32.58
C THR A 802 -13.37 25.11 -32.07
N ILE A 803 -13.49 25.41 -30.78
CA ILE A 803 -14.74 25.84 -30.14
C ILE A 803 -14.83 27.37 -30.12
N MET A 804 -13.73 28.05 -29.77
CA MET A 804 -13.68 29.49 -29.56
C MET A 804 -13.54 30.29 -30.85
N TYR A 805 -12.69 29.87 -31.78
CA TYR A 805 -12.39 30.68 -32.97
C TYR A 805 -13.56 30.87 -33.95
N PRO A 806 -14.48 29.91 -34.13
CA PRO A 806 -15.74 30.18 -34.84
C PRO A 806 -16.61 31.25 -34.18
N ALA A 807 -16.51 31.45 -32.86
CA ALA A 807 -17.19 32.54 -32.16
C ALA A 807 -16.41 33.86 -32.32
N PHE A 808 -15.08 33.82 -32.28
CA PHE A 808 -14.23 35.00 -32.51
C PHE A 808 -14.49 35.60 -33.89
N ALA A 809 -14.62 34.78 -34.94
CA ALA A 809 -14.97 35.24 -36.29
C ALA A 809 -16.32 35.97 -36.36
N LYS A 810 -17.25 35.68 -35.43
CA LYS A 810 -18.56 36.35 -35.35
C LYS A 810 -18.54 37.62 -34.50
N TRP A 811 -17.71 37.63 -33.45
CA TRP A 811 -17.63 38.75 -32.51
C TRP A 811 -16.73 39.87 -33.00
N ILE A 812 -15.66 39.52 -33.72
CA ILE A 812 -14.73 40.46 -34.31
C ILE A 812 -15.23 40.79 -35.71
N GLN A 813 -15.60 42.05 -35.95
CA GLN A 813 -16.00 42.54 -37.28
C GLN A 813 -15.19 43.78 -37.66
N SER A 814 -14.81 44.61 -36.68
CA SER A 814 -14.06 45.85 -36.85
C SER A 814 -12.82 45.88 -35.97
N HIS A 815 -11.85 46.73 -36.31
CA HIS A 815 -10.70 47.01 -35.44
C HIS A 815 -11.09 47.51 -34.04
N ARG A 816 -12.33 48.00 -33.85
CA ARG A 816 -12.87 48.43 -32.55
C ARG A 816 -13.19 47.29 -31.61
N ASP A 817 -13.36 46.08 -32.13
CA ASP A 817 -13.62 44.87 -31.36
C ASP A 817 -12.30 44.24 -30.85
N LEU A 818 -11.16 44.85 -31.19
CA LEU A 818 -9.82 44.39 -30.85
C LEU A 818 -9.15 45.35 -29.84
N PRO A 819 -8.35 44.84 -28.89
CA PRO A 819 -8.06 43.42 -28.71
C PRO A 819 -9.19 42.67 -28.00
N LEU A 820 -9.51 41.46 -28.48
CA LEU A 820 -10.40 40.54 -27.77
C LEU A 820 -9.52 39.63 -26.91
N ARG A 821 -9.74 39.62 -25.59
CA ARG A 821 -8.86 38.90 -24.66
C ARG A 821 -9.65 38.08 -23.64
N LEU A 822 -9.71 36.77 -23.85
CA LEU A 822 -10.54 35.87 -23.04
C LEU A 822 -9.72 34.78 -22.36
N ASN A 823 -10.17 34.40 -21.17
CA ASN A 823 -9.65 33.30 -20.38
C ASN A 823 -10.78 32.34 -19.98
N GLN A 824 -10.50 31.04 -19.81
CA GLN A 824 -11.42 30.13 -19.15
C GLN A 824 -10.71 29.14 -18.23
N TRP A 825 -11.35 28.82 -17.10
CA TRP A 825 -10.98 27.71 -16.24
C TRP A 825 -11.87 26.51 -16.55
N SER A 826 -11.27 25.40 -16.92
CA SER A 826 -12.00 24.23 -17.41
C SER A 826 -11.28 22.92 -17.09
N ASN A 827 -12.00 21.81 -17.23
CA ASN A 827 -11.39 20.48 -17.33
C ASN A 827 -11.20 20.09 -18.80
N VAL A 828 -10.16 19.30 -19.05
CA VAL A 828 -9.81 18.76 -20.37
C VAL A 828 -9.64 17.26 -20.29
N VAL A 829 -10.06 16.57 -21.36
CA VAL A 829 -9.90 15.12 -21.49
C VAL A 829 -9.00 14.80 -22.67
N ARG A 830 -7.87 14.14 -22.39
CA ARG A 830 -6.94 13.60 -23.41
C ARG A 830 -6.68 12.12 -23.13
N TRP A 831 -7.09 11.26 -24.05
CA TRP A 831 -7.07 9.80 -23.86
C TRP A 831 -5.73 9.17 -24.24
N GLU A 832 -4.67 9.64 -23.59
CA GLU A 832 -3.29 9.26 -23.87
C GLU A 832 -3.00 7.75 -23.68
N PHE A 833 -2.20 7.19 -24.60
CA PHE A 833 -1.77 5.77 -24.56
C PHE A 833 -0.56 5.51 -23.63
N LYS A 834 0.10 6.57 -23.15
CA LYS A 834 1.25 6.48 -22.24
C LYS A 834 0.79 6.31 -20.79
N HIS A 835 1.68 5.79 -19.93
CA HIS A 835 1.36 5.51 -18.53
C HIS A 835 0.99 6.82 -17.79
N PRO A 836 -0.21 6.93 -17.19
CA PRO A 836 -0.59 8.13 -16.46
C PRO A 836 0.23 8.29 -15.18
N GLN A 837 0.54 9.52 -14.82
CA GLN A 837 1.23 9.89 -13.58
C GLN A 837 0.42 11.00 -12.88
N PRO A 838 0.06 10.83 -11.60
CA PRO A 838 -0.76 11.81 -10.86
C PRO A 838 -0.22 13.24 -11.02
N PHE A 839 -1.12 14.20 -11.29
CA PHE A 839 -0.84 15.61 -11.63
C PHE A 839 -0.01 15.85 -12.90
N LEU A 840 1.05 15.09 -13.15
CA LEU A 840 1.99 15.35 -14.25
C LEU A 840 1.38 15.05 -15.61
N ARG A 841 0.64 13.95 -15.68
CA ARG A 841 0.10 13.38 -16.91
C ARG A 841 -1.15 12.56 -16.59
N THR A 842 -2.30 13.21 -16.57
CA THR A 842 -3.60 12.61 -16.26
C THR A 842 -4.51 12.69 -17.48
N ARG A 843 -5.46 11.76 -17.60
CA ARG A 843 -6.43 11.76 -18.71
C ARG A 843 -7.44 12.87 -18.59
N GLU A 844 -7.85 13.18 -17.36
CA GLU A 844 -8.60 14.38 -17.03
C GLU A 844 -7.72 15.28 -16.16
N PHE A 845 -7.60 16.55 -16.53
CA PHE A 845 -6.92 17.57 -15.72
C PHE A 845 -7.68 18.88 -15.73
N LEU A 846 -7.49 19.66 -14.66
CA LEU A 846 -7.96 21.04 -14.59
C LEU A 846 -6.89 21.96 -15.17
N TRP A 847 -7.34 22.94 -15.92
CA TRP A 847 -6.45 23.95 -16.46
C TRP A 847 -7.12 25.31 -16.63
N GLN A 848 -6.26 26.27 -16.91
CA GLN A 848 -6.57 27.57 -17.45
C GLN A 848 -6.13 27.57 -18.91
N GLU A 849 -6.99 28.06 -19.81
CA GLU A 849 -6.62 28.35 -21.20
C GLU A 849 -7.09 29.76 -21.58
N GLY A 850 -6.20 30.55 -22.17
CA GLY A 850 -6.44 31.92 -22.58
C GLY A 850 -6.24 32.07 -24.07
N HIS A 851 -7.13 32.82 -24.71
CA HIS A 851 -7.13 33.04 -26.16
C HIS A 851 -7.41 34.51 -26.46
N THR A 852 -6.54 35.11 -27.25
CA THR A 852 -6.60 36.54 -27.55
C THR A 852 -6.43 36.81 -29.04
N ALA A 853 -6.95 37.95 -29.50
CA ALA A 853 -6.89 38.41 -30.88
C ALA A 853 -6.55 39.90 -30.94
N TYR A 854 -5.62 40.27 -31.82
CA TYR A 854 -5.08 41.61 -32.00
C TYR A 854 -5.09 42.04 -33.47
N ALA A 855 -5.14 43.34 -33.71
CA ALA A 855 -4.96 43.91 -35.04
C ALA A 855 -3.49 43.87 -35.48
N GLU A 856 -2.57 44.20 -34.56
CA GLU A 856 -1.14 44.33 -34.84
C GLU A 856 -0.35 43.16 -34.24
N LYS A 857 0.67 42.71 -34.99
CA LYS A 857 1.55 41.63 -34.56
C LYS A 857 2.33 41.98 -33.28
N ALA A 858 2.82 43.21 -33.18
CA ALA A 858 3.67 43.64 -32.06
C ALA A 858 2.92 43.55 -30.71
N ASP A 859 1.64 43.90 -30.68
CA ASP A 859 0.81 43.82 -29.48
C ASP A 859 0.57 42.36 -29.06
N ALA A 860 0.32 41.48 -30.04
CA ALA A 860 0.21 40.05 -29.78
C ALA A 860 1.52 39.46 -29.25
N GLU A 861 2.67 39.80 -29.83
CA GLU A 861 3.98 39.31 -29.37
C GLU A 861 4.33 39.81 -27.95
N ALA A 862 3.91 41.03 -27.59
CA ALA A 862 4.09 41.59 -26.26
C ALA A 862 3.33 40.78 -25.19
N GLU A 863 2.04 40.49 -25.41
CA GLU A 863 1.24 39.71 -24.45
C GLU A 863 1.81 38.31 -24.22
N VAL A 864 2.36 37.66 -25.27
CA VAL A 864 2.95 36.31 -25.12
C VAL A 864 4.03 36.28 -24.04
N LEU A 865 4.82 37.36 -23.94
CA LEU A 865 5.86 37.50 -22.92
C LEU A 865 5.29 37.92 -21.57
N GLU A 866 4.29 38.80 -21.53
CA GLU A 866 3.62 39.18 -20.27
C GLU A 866 2.96 37.99 -19.58
N ILE A 867 2.30 37.11 -20.34
CA ILE A 867 1.71 35.88 -19.81
C ILE A 867 2.80 34.88 -19.38
N LEU A 868 3.91 34.81 -20.11
CA LEU A 868 5.03 33.97 -19.71
C LEU A 868 5.63 34.43 -18.37
N ASP A 869 5.69 35.74 -18.15
CA ASP A 869 6.11 36.34 -16.89
C ASP A 869 5.12 36.05 -15.77
N LEU A 870 3.81 36.15 -16.03
CA LEU A 870 2.76 35.72 -15.10
C LEU A 870 2.95 34.27 -14.67
N TYR A 871 3.21 33.35 -15.60
CA TYR A 871 3.45 31.94 -15.29
C TYR A 871 4.73 31.74 -14.47
N ALA A 872 5.80 32.49 -14.78
CA ALA A 872 7.00 32.48 -13.97
C ALA A 872 6.74 33.00 -12.54
N GLU A 873 5.93 34.05 -12.39
CA GLU A 873 5.50 34.57 -11.08
C GLU A 873 4.69 33.55 -10.28
N VAL A 874 3.78 32.81 -10.92
CA VAL A 874 3.04 31.73 -10.23
C VAL A 874 4.03 30.72 -9.66
N TYR A 875 4.97 30.23 -10.46
CA TYR A 875 5.95 29.26 -9.98
C TYR A 875 6.87 29.85 -8.90
N GLN A 876 7.46 31.02 -9.12
CA GLN A 876 8.49 31.57 -8.24
C GLN A 876 7.89 32.27 -7.01
N ASN A 877 6.93 33.16 -7.20
CA ASN A 877 6.39 34.01 -6.13
C ASN A 877 5.27 33.33 -5.35
N LEU A 878 4.52 32.40 -5.93
CA LEU A 878 3.45 31.69 -5.23
C LEU A 878 3.88 30.30 -4.76
N LEU A 879 4.54 29.53 -5.64
CA LEU A 879 4.90 28.13 -5.40
C LEU A 879 6.35 27.93 -4.91
N ALA A 880 7.17 28.98 -4.83
CA ALA A 880 8.60 28.90 -4.49
C ALA A 880 9.38 27.88 -5.35
N VAL A 881 9.01 27.71 -6.61
CA VAL A 881 9.65 26.80 -7.57
C VAL A 881 10.37 27.63 -8.63
N PRO A 882 11.68 27.42 -8.85
CA PRO A 882 12.41 28.10 -9.91
C PRO A 882 12.06 27.52 -11.29
N VAL A 883 12.00 28.39 -12.30
CA VAL A 883 11.74 28.00 -13.69
C VAL A 883 12.62 28.79 -14.65
N ILE A 884 12.91 28.20 -15.81
CA ILE A 884 13.63 28.85 -16.91
C ILE A 884 12.63 29.26 -17.98
N LYS A 885 12.57 30.56 -18.26
CA LYS A 885 11.84 31.11 -19.41
C LYS A 885 12.63 30.89 -20.69
N GLY A 886 11.97 30.39 -21.73
CA GLY A 886 12.60 30.25 -23.03
C GLY A 886 11.62 30.00 -24.17
N ARG A 887 12.16 29.91 -25.38
CA ARG A 887 11.42 29.59 -26.61
C ARG A 887 11.63 28.12 -26.98
N LYS A 888 10.58 27.40 -27.39
CA LYS A 888 10.71 26.04 -27.93
C LYS A 888 11.44 26.08 -29.28
N THR A 889 12.17 25.02 -29.62
CA THR A 889 12.72 24.85 -30.97
C THR A 889 11.58 24.59 -31.96
N GLU A 890 11.87 24.66 -33.25
CA GLU A 890 10.88 24.41 -34.30
C GLU A 890 10.27 23.00 -34.23
N LYS A 891 10.99 22.00 -33.70
CA LYS A 891 10.47 20.64 -33.56
C LYS A 891 9.54 20.46 -32.34
N GLU A 892 9.78 21.21 -31.26
CA GLU A 892 9.04 21.07 -29.99
C GLU A 892 8.01 22.19 -29.77
N LYS A 893 7.87 23.15 -30.70
CA LYS A 893 6.82 24.18 -30.65
C LYS A 893 5.44 23.56 -30.93
N PHE A 894 4.39 24.33 -30.64
CA PHE A 894 3.05 23.93 -31.04
C PHE A 894 2.93 24.07 -32.55
N ALA A 895 2.47 23.02 -33.24
CA ALA A 895 2.46 22.98 -34.70
C ALA A 895 1.61 24.09 -35.33
N GLY A 896 0.53 24.53 -34.66
CA GLY A 896 -0.28 25.67 -35.10
C GLY A 896 0.28 27.06 -34.75
N ALA A 897 1.42 27.13 -34.03
CA ALA A 897 2.03 28.38 -33.61
C ALA A 897 3.17 28.83 -34.52
N ASP A 898 3.28 30.14 -34.72
CA ASP A 898 4.49 30.75 -35.29
C ASP A 898 5.68 30.48 -34.36
N TYR A 899 5.49 30.67 -33.06
CA TYR A 899 6.43 30.25 -32.02
C TYR A 899 5.76 29.97 -30.68
N THR A 900 6.41 29.14 -29.87
CA THR A 900 5.98 28.81 -28.50
C THR A 900 7.03 29.25 -27.49
N THR A 901 6.61 29.92 -26.42
CA THR A 901 7.40 30.17 -25.21
C THR A 901 6.94 29.25 -24.08
N THR A 902 7.84 28.98 -23.14
CA THR A 902 7.67 27.98 -22.09
C THR A 902 8.39 28.38 -20.81
N VAL A 903 7.88 27.92 -19.68
CA VAL A 903 8.61 27.85 -18.41
C VAL A 903 9.00 26.40 -18.11
N GLU A 904 10.30 26.13 -18.04
CA GLU A 904 10.83 24.79 -17.76
C GLU A 904 11.24 24.67 -16.29
N ALA A 905 10.72 23.66 -15.60
CA ALA A 905 11.10 23.29 -14.23
C ALA A 905 11.97 22.02 -14.23
N TYR A 906 12.63 21.74 -13.11
CA TYR A 906 13.52 20.60 -12.95
C TYR A 906 13.25 19.83 -11.66
N ILE A 907 13.31 18.50 -11.76
CA ILE A 907 13.04 17.58 -10.66
C ILE A 907 14.35 16.88 -10.25
N GLY A 908 14.98 17.34 -9.17
CA GLY A 908 16.27 16.82 -8.69
C GLY A 908 16.26 15.32 -8.37
N GLY A 909 15.14 14.79 -7.87
CA GLY A 909 15.00 13.37 -7.54
C GLY A 909 15.19 12.43 -8.74
N THR A 910 14.71 12.84 -9.92
CA THR A 910 14.77 12.01 -11.15
C THR A 910 15.76 12.51 -12.19
N GLY A 911 16.27 13.75 -12.06
CA GLY A 911 17.13 14.37 -13.05
C GLY A 911 16.39 14.76 -14.34
N ARG A 912 15.07 14.95 -14.28
CA ARG A 912 14.22 15.23 -15.45
C ARG A 912 13.69 16.65 -15.40
N ALA A 913 13.65 17.28 -16.58
CA ALA A 913 12.92 18.51 -16.78
C ALA A 913 11.42 18.24 -16.93
N ILE A 914 10.62 19.27 -16.70
CA ILE A 914 9.18 19.24 -16.91
C ILE A 914 8.69 20.62 -17.34
N GLN A 915 7.95 20.64 -18.44
CA GLN A 915 7.30 21.85 -18.95
C GLN A 915 6.17 22.27 -18.00
N GLY A 916 6.31 23.44 -17.40
CA GLY A 916 5.37 23.97 -16.41
C GLY A 916 4.14 24.64 -17.02
N ALA A 917 4.35 25.49 -18.03
CA ALA A 917 3.29 26.21 -18.75
C ALA A 917 3.78 26.67 -20.12
N THR A 918 2.86 27.05 -21.01
CA THR A 918 3.20 27.56 -22.36
C THR A 918 2.37 28.76 -22.77
N SER A 919 3.01 29.65 -23.53
CA SER A 919 2.38 30.78 -24.18
C SER A 919 2.78 30.81 -25.66
N HIS A 920 1.80 30.88 -26.54
CA HIS A 920 1.94 30.66 -27.97
C HIS A 920 1.60 31.94 -28.73
N HIS A 921 2.50 32.36 -29.62
CA HIS A 921 2.11 33.28 -30.69
C HIS A 921 1.61 32.44 -31.86
N LEU A 922 0.31 32.50 -32.13
CA LEU A 922 -0.33 31.73 -33.19
C LEU A 922 -0.21 32.38 -34.57
N GLY A 923 0.30 33.62 -34.61
CA GLY A 923 0.36 34.41 -35.83
C GLY A 923 -1.04 34.57 -36.42
N GLN A 924 -1.15 34.32 -37.72
CA GLN A 924 -2.41 34.32 -38.45
C GLN A 924 -2.88 32.91 -38.84
N ASN A 925 -2.24 31.84 -38.35
CA ASN A 925 -2.51 30.47 -38.81
C ASN A 925 -3.98 30.08 -38.55
N PHE A 926 -4.43 30.24 -37.31
CA PHE A 926 -5.81 29.96 -36.93
C PHE A 926 -6.81 30.99 -37.47
N SER A 927 -6.43 32.27 -37.54
CA SER A 927 -7.32 33.32 -38.07
C SER A 927 -7.65 33.11 -39.55
N ARG A 928 -6.71 32.59 -40.35
CA ARG A 928 -6.96 32.22 -41.75
C ARG A 928 -7.80 30.95 -41.85
N MET A 929 -7.57 30.00 -40.95
CA MET A 929 -8.30 28.74 -40.92
C MET A 929 -9.78 28.92 -40.54
N PHE A 930 -10.07 29.82 -39.59
CA PHE A 930 -11.42 30.07 -39.07
C PHE A 930 -12.05 31.37 -39.60
N ASP A 931 -11.39 32.02 -40.55
CA ASP A 931 -11.83 33.30 -41.16
C ASP A 931 -12.12 34.39 -40.11
N VAL A 932 -11.21 34.53 -39.15
CA VAL A 932 -11.28 35.58 -38.13
C VAL A 932 -10.65 36.85 -38.72
N THR A 933 -11.48 37.73 -39.26
CA THR A 933 -11.07 38.98 -39.91
C THR A 933 -11.67 40.21 -39.26
N PHE A 934 -11.07 41.38 -39.51
CA PHE A 934 -11.60 42.68 -39.13
C PHE A 934 -11.42 43.71 -40.26
N ASP A 935 -12.25 44.75 -40.28
CA ASP A 935 -12.09 45.88 -41.20
C ASP A 935 -10.90 46.77 -40.80
N HIS A 936 -9.84 46.75 -41.61
CA HIS A 936 -8.62 47.51 -41.34
C HIS A 936 -8.85 49.03 -41.49
N PRO A 937 -8.53 49.86 -40.47
CA PRO A 937 -8.93 51.27 -40.45
C PRO A 937 -8.31 52.13 -41.55
N VAL A 938 -7.12 51.77 -42.04
CA VAL A 938 -6.41 52.50 -43.11
C VAL A 938 -6.78 52.02 -44.52
N THR A 939 -6.79 50.71 -44.76
CA THR A 939 -7.00 50.15 -46.11
C THR A 939 -8.47 49.92 -46.44
N GLY A 940 -9.35 49.84 -45.43
CA GLY A 940 -10.77 49.53 -45.60
C GLY A 940 -11.06 48.12 -46.12
N MET A 941 -10.05 47.25 -46.16
CA MET A 941 -10.16 45.86 -46.60
C MET A 941 -10.13 44.91 -45.39
N PRO A 942 -10.76 43.72 -45.50
CA PRO A 942 -10.66 42.69 -44.47
C PRO A 942 -9.20 42.26 -44.25
N ALA A 943 -8.79 42.24 -42.99
CA ALA A 943 -7.48 41.75 -42.55
C ALA A 943 -7.65 40.67 -41.49
N HIS A 944 -6.77 39.67 -41.48
CA HIS A 944 -6.78 38.61 -40.47
C HIS A 944 -6.15 39.08 -39.15
N VAL A 945 -6.76 38.71 -38.03
CA VAL A 945 -6.24 39.04 -36.70
C VAL A 945 -4.98 38.23 -36.37
N TYR A 946 -4.09 38.78 -35.54
CA TYR A 946 -3.03 38.02 -34.89
C TYR A 946 -3.55 37.41 -33.60
N GLN A 947 -3.32 36.12 -33.38
CA GLN A 947 -3.85 35.42 -32.20
C GLN A 947 -2.74 34.90 -31.29
N ASN A 948 -3.06 34.78 -30.00
CA ASN A 948 -2.26 34.05 -29.04
C ASN A 948 -3.12 32.99 -28.33
N SER A 949 -2.48 31.93 -27.84
CA SER A 949 -3.08 31.04 -26.84
C SER A 949 -2.07 30.69 -25.75
N TRP A 950 -2.53 30.45 -24.53
CA TRP A 950 -1.65 30.17 -23.40
C TRP A 950 -2.37 29.28 -22.38
N GLY A 951 -1.63 28.37 -21.75
CA GLY A 951 -2.21 27.38 -20.84
C GLY A 951 -1.36 27.02 -19.62
N PHE A 952 -2.06 26.81 -18.50
CA PHE A 952 -1.50 26.44 -17.19
C PHE A 952 -2.35 25.35 -16.53
N THR A 953 -1.73 24.28 -16.01
CA THR A 953 -2.47 23.09 -15.55
C THR A 953 -2.16 22.69 -14.11
N THR A 954 -2.92 21.73 -13.58
CA THR A 954 -2.64 21.08 -12.29
C THR A 954 -1.32 20.31 -12.24
N ARG A 955 -0.57 20.19 -13.35
CA ARG A 955 0.83 19.74 -13.36
C ARG A 955 1.70 20.55 -12.39
N SER A 956 1.40 21.83 -12.24
CA SER A 956 2.05 22.73 -11.28
C SER A 956 2.05 22.20 -9.84
N LEU A 957 0.97 21.53 -9.39
CA LEU A 957 0.90 20.90 -8.08
C LEU A 957 1.86 19.71 -7.99
N GLY A 958 1.91 18.89 -9.04
CA GLY A 958 2.85 17.78 -9.10
C GLY A 958 4.31 18.25 -9.01
N VAL A 959 4.65 19.31 -9.75
CA VAL A 959 5.98 19.97 -9.69
C VAL A 959 6.26 20.49 -8.28
N LEU A 960 5.33 21.23 -7.67
CA LEU A 960 5.43 21.74 -6.31
C LEU A 960 5.78 20.63 -5.30
N PHE A 961 5.03 19.53 -5.33
CA PHE A 961 5.21 18.42 -4.39
C PHE A 961 6.52 17.67 -4.63
N MET A 962 6.93 17.49 -5.89
CA MET A 962 8.20 16.83 -6.22
C MET A 962 9.42 17.68 -5.87
N VAL A 963 9.36 19.00 -6.04
CA VAL A 963 10.46 19.91 -5.71
C VAL A 963 10.66 19.98 -4.20
N HIS A 964 9.60 20.34 -3.45
CA HIS A 964 9.75 20.66 -2.02
C HIS A 964 9.58 19.47 -1.08
N GLY A 965 8.83 18.44 -1.47
CA GLY A 965 8.60 17.25 -0.62
C GLY A 965 9.92 16.59 -0.22
N ASP A 966 9.97 16.03 0.99
CA ASP A 966 11.13 15.35 1.54
C ASP A 966 10.79 13.96 2.09
N ASN A 967 11.75 13.29 2.72
CA ASN A 967 11.57 11.96 3.32
C ASN A 967 10.68 11.96 4.57
N LYS A 968 10.25 13.14 5.05
CA LYS A 968 9.29 13.29 6.16
C LYS A 968 7.87 13.51 5.66
N GLY A 969 7.69 14.03 4.46
CA GLY A 969 6.39 14.23 3.85
C GLY A 969 6.27 15.51 3.02
N LEU A 970 5.07 16.08 3.06
CA LEU A 970 4.71 17.26 2.30
C LEU A 970 5.33 18.52 2.91
N VAL A 971 5.94 19.34 2.05
CA VAL A 971 6.46 20.66 2.40
C VAL A 971 5.81 21.67 1.46
N LEU A 972 5.03 22.60 2.03
CA LEU A 972 4.32 23.62 1.26
C LEU A 972 4.90 25.01 1.51
N PRO A 973 5.06 25.85 0.47
CA PRO A 973 5.32 27.26 0.62
C PRO A 973 4.18 27.91 1.42
N PRO A 974 4.47 28.82 2.36
CA PRO A 974 3.44 29.43 3.20
C PRO A 974 2.29 30.05 2.42
N ARG A 975 2.56 30.67 1.26
CA ARG A 975 1.55 31.36 0.44
C ARG A 975 0.45 30.45 -0.12
N VAL A 976 0.68 29.14 -0.19
CA VAL A 976 -0.30 28.15 -0.67
C VAL A 976 -0.66 27.07 0.35
N ALA A 977 -0.02 27.08 1.52
CA ALA A 977 -0.33 26.14 2.58
C ALA A 977 -1.75 26.43 3.14
N PRO A 978 -2.69 25.46 3.11
CA PRO A 978 -4.03 25.66 3.68
C PRO A 978 -4.00 26.04 5.16
N ILE A 979 -3.00 25.51 5.88
CA ILE A 979 -2.68 25.84 7.27
C ILE A 979 -1.21 26.22 7.33
N GLN A 980 -0.92 27.50 7.58
CA GLN A 980 0.45 28.03 7.64
C GLN A 980 1.12 27.82 9.00
N VAL A 981 0.33 27.86 10.08
CA VAL A 981 0.83 27.76 11.46
C VAL A 981 -0.10 26.84 12.25
N THR A 982 0.47 25.83 12.91
CA THR A 982 -0.23 24.98 13.86
C THR A 982 0.35 25.22 15.25
N SER A 983 -0.48 25.63 16.20
CA SER A 983 -0.07 25.79 17.60
C SER A 983 -0.04 24.43 18.28
N LEU A 984 1.12 24.02 18.79
CA LEU A 984 1.31 22.81 19.57
C LEU A 984 1.59 23.19 21.03
N VAL A 985 0.60 23.00 21.91
CA VAL A 985 0.79 23.20 23.35
C VAL A 985 1.49 21.97 23.92
N ILE A 986 2.74 22.11 24.34
CA ILE A 986 3.42 21.07 25.13
C ILE A 986 2.92 21.17 26.56
N ARG A 987 2.06 20.23 26.95
CA ARG A 987 1.80 19.95 28.36
C ARG A 987 2.91 19.04 28.88
N VAL A 988 3.74 19.57 29.78
CA VAL A 988 4.44 18.72 30.75
C VAL A 988 3.45 18.51 31.89
N PHE A 989 2.80 17.36 31.92
CA PHE A 989 1.85 17.06 32.99
C PHE A 989 2.61 16.76 34.29
N THR A 990 2.76 17.79 35.11
CA THR A 990 2.71 17.69 36.57
C THR A 990 1.34 18.21 37.01
N GLY A 991 0.44 17.32 37.44
CA GLY A 991 -0.79 17.68 38.15
C GLY A 991 -1.93 18.30 37.32
N TYR A 992 -3.13 17.74 37.47
CA TYR A 992 -4.38 18.37 37.05
C TYR A 992 -4.72 19.58 37.96
N LEU A 993 -5.52 20.52 37.44
CA LEU A 993 -6.06 21.78 38.03
C LEU A 993 -5.21 23.05 37.86
N LEU A 994 -5.42 23.78 36.75
CA LEU A 994 -5.11 25.24 36.70
C LEU A 994 -5.83 26.00 35.57
N PHE A 995 -6.35 25.33 34.54
CA PHE A 995 -7.01 26.04 33.43
C PHE A 995 -8.43 26.55 33.78
N ASP A 996 -9.21 25.79 34.56
CA ASP A 996 -10.54 26.24 35.00
C ASP A 996 -10.47 27.41 35.99
N HIS A 997 -9.38 27.54 36.75
CA HIS A 997 -9.23 28.61 37.74
C HIS A 997 -8.73 29.93 37.12
N LEU A 998 -7.92 29.88 36.04
CA LEU A 998 -7.41 31.06 35.36
C LEU A 998 -8.48 31.73 34.48
N VAL A 999 -9.33 30.93 33.84
CA VAL A 999 -10.45 31.43 33.02
C VAL A 999 -11.58 32.00 33.89
N ALA A 1000 -11.78 31.47 35.11
CA ALA A 1000 -12.81 31.94 36.03
C ALA A 1000 -12.47 33.26 36.77
N THR A 1001 -11.21 33.69 36.82
CA THR A 1001 -10.81 34.83 37.68
C THR A 1001 -10.51 36.14 36.95
N HIS A 1002 -10.25 36.15 35.63
CA HIS A 1002 -9.80 37.39 34.94
C HIS A 1002 -10.64 37.86 33.75
N LEU A 1003 -11.64 37.09 33.32
CA LEU A 1003 -12.64 37.54 32.34
C LEU A 1003 -14.01 37.55 33.03
N LEU A 1004 -14.46 38.72 33.47
CA LEU A 1004 -15.84 38.90 33.93
C LEU A 1004 -16.78 38.75 32.73
N GLY A 1005 -17.26 37.54 32.48
CA GLY A 1005 -18.25 37.24 31.45
C GLY A 1005 -18.97 35.93 31.76
N ARG A 1006 -20.28 36.01 32.02
CA ARG A 1006 -21.13 34.85 32.32
C ARG A 1006 -21.06 33.83 31.19
N LYS A 1007 -20.75 32.57 31.51
CA LYS A 1007 -21.06 31.42 30.65
C LYS A 1007 -22.57 31.40 30.39
N THR A 1008 -22.99 31.50 29.14
CA THR A 1008 -24.34 31.10 28.74
C THR A 1008 -24.24 29.96 27.73
N GLU A 1009 -24.80 28.81 28.09
CA GLU A 1009 -25.01 27.71 27.15
C GLU A 1009 -26.13 28.10 26.20
N LYS A 1010 -25.81 28.68 25.04
CA LYS A 1010 -26.77 28.84 23.95
C LYS A 1010 -26.18 28.34 22.63
N GLU A 1011 -26.96 27.47 22.00
CA GLU A 1011 -26.79 26.82 20.70
C GLU A 1011 -25.54 25.94 20.53
N LYS A 1012 -25.77 24.62 20.63
CA LYS A 1012 -24.78 23.57 20.42
C LYS A 1012 -24.57 23.36 18.91
N PHE A 1013 -23.34 23.53 18.44
CA PHE A 1013 -22.97 23.15 17.07
C PHE A 1013 -23.14 21.63 16.90
N ALA A 1014 -23.79 21.20 15.82
CA ALA A 1014 -24.07 19.79 15.58
C ALA A 1014 -22.75 18.99 15.49
N GLY A 1015 -22.57 18.02 16.40
CA GLY A 1015 -21.36 17.18 16.50
C GLY A 1015 -20.31 17.65 17.53
N ALA A 1016 -20.51 18.77 18.22
CA ALA A 1016 -19.65 19.19 19.33
C ALA A 1016 -20.14 18.58 20.67
N ASP A 1017 -19.22 18.15 21.55
CA ASP A 1017 -19.56 17.67 22.90
C ASP A 1017 -20.09 18.83 23.74
N TYR A 1018 -19.40 19.98 23.72
CA TYR A 1018 -19.87 21.26 24.25
C TYR A 1018 -19.30 22.45 23.46
N THR A 1019 -20.00 23.58 23.48
CA THR A 1019 -19.60 24.84 22.84
C THR A 1019 -19.49 25.92 23.90
N THR A 1020 -18.33 26.56 24.00
CA THR A 1020 -18.07 27.67 24.92
C THR A 1020 -17.95 28.95 24.12
N THR A 1021 -18.76 29.94 24.45
CA THR A 1021 -18.72 31.27 23.86
C THR A 1021 -18.13 32.26 24.86
N VAL A 1022 -17.31 33.19 24.37
CA VAL A 1022 -16.76 34.29 25.17
C VAL A 1022 -17.37 35.59 24.67
N GLU A 1023 -18.12 36.25 25.53
CA GLU A 1023 -18.70 37.57 25.28
C GLU A 1023 -17.90 38.63 26.04
N ALA A 1024 -17.52 39.70 25.36
CA ALA A 1024 -16.81 40.83 25.96
C ALA A 1024 -17.79 42.00 26.15
N TYR A 1025 -17.81 42.55 27.36
CA TYR A 1025 -18.64 43.71 27.70
C TYR A 1025 -17.90 45.01 27.37
N ILE A 1026 -18.50 45.89 26.58
CA ILE A 1026 -17.88 47.18 26.23
C ILE A 1026 -18.27 48.22 27.28
N GLY A 1027 -17.33 48.50 28.20
CA GLY A 1027 -17.48 49.55 29.20
C GLY A 1027 -17.60 50.94 28.55
N GLY A 1028 -18.83 51.44 28.47
CA GLY A 1028 -19.19 52.74 27.88
C GLY A 1028 -20.49 52.71 27.06
N THR A 1029 -20.89 51.55 26.52
CA THR A 1029 -22.09 51.44 25.65
C THR A 1029 -23.14 50.45 26.14
N GLY A 1030 -22.86 49.70 27.22
CA GLY A 1030 -23.81 48.77 27.85
C GLY A 1030 -24.17 47.55 26.99
N ARG A 1031 -23.44 47.28 25.91
CA ARG A 1031 -23.66 46.15 24.99
C ARG A 1031 -22.53 45.13 25.07
N ALA A 1032 -22.88 43.85 24.96
CA ALA A 1032 -21.95 42.73 24.87
C ALA A 1032 -21.71 42.37 23.39
N ILE A 1033 -20.47 42.00 23.05
CA ILE A 1033 -20.10 41.48 21.73
C ILE A 1033 -19.52 40.07 21.92
N GLN A 1034 -20.01 39.12 21.11
CA GLN A 1034 -19.45 37.78 21.04
C GLN A 1034 -18.07 37.82 20.39
N GLY A 1035 -17.05 37.55 21.22
CA GLY A 1035 -15.65 37.65 20.86
C GLY A 1035 -15.15 36.36 20.23
N ALA A 1036 -15.35 35.20 20.84
CA ALA A 1036 -14.84 33.93 20.33
C ALA A 1036 -15.76 32.76 20.64
N THR A 1037 -15.65 31.70 19.83
CA THR A 1037 -16.30 30.41 20.09
C THR A 1037 -15.27 29.29 20.07
N SER A 1038 -15.35 28.41 21.06
CA SER A 1038 -14.52 27.20 21.16
C SER A 1038 -15.44 26.01 21.30
N HIS A 1039 -15.37 25.09 20.34
CA HIS A 1039 -16.11 23.85 20.34
C HIS A 1039 -15.16 22.72 20.74
N HIS A 1040 -15.53 21.98 21.79
CA HIS A 1040 -14.87 20.73 22.11
C HIS A 1040 -15.50 19.64 21.25
N LEU A 1041 -14.79 19.20 20.21
CA LEU A 1041 -15.29 18.18 19.28
C LEU A 1041 -14.92 16.75 19.72
N GLY A 1042 -14.14 16.63 20.80
CA GLY A 1042 -13.76 15.34 21.38
C GLY A 1042 -12.94 14.53 20.38
N GLN A 1043 -13.17 13.22 20.33
CA GLN A 1043 -12.59 12.37 19.28
C GLN A 1043 -13.59 12.10 18.16
N ASN A 1044 -14.77 12.74 18.16
CA ASN A 1044 -15.91 12.33 17.35
C ASN A 1044 -15.59 12.34 15.85
N PHE A 1045 -14.95 13.42 15.37
CA PHE A 1045 -14.51 13.52 13.97
C PHE A 1045 -13.26 12.67 13.68
N SER A 1046 -12.29 12.60 14.60
CA SER A 1046 -11.11 11.72 14.44
C SER A 1046 -11.44 10.23 14.45
N ARG A 1047 -12.54 9.81 15.08
CA ARG A 1047 -13.06 8.43 15.05
C ARG A 1047 -13.85 8.19 13.78
N MET A 1048 -14.62 9.19 13.35
CA MET A 1048 -15.40 9.14 12.10
C MET A 1048 -14.51 9.03 10.84
N PHE A 1049 -13.29 9.57 10.89
CA PHE A 1049 -12.30 9.49 9.80
C PHE A 1049 -11.05 8.65 10.13
N ASP A 1050 -11.06 7.92 11.25
CA ASP A 1050 -9.98 7.04 11.73
C ASP A 1050 -8.57 7.69 11.80
N VAL A 1051 -8.52 8.96 12.21
CA VAL A 1051 -7.28 9.71 12.40
C VAL A 1051 -6.68 9.38 13.77
N THR A 1052 -5.64 8.56 13.78
CA THR A 1052 -4.91 8.12 14.98
C THR A 1052 -3.42 8.53 14.93
N PHE A 1053 -2.78 8.61 16.09
CA PHE A 1053 -1.33 8.81 16.22
C PHE A 1053 -0.75 7.83 17.23
N ASP A 1054 0.50 7.41 17.02
CA ASP A 1054 1.20 6.58 18.01
C ASP A 1054 1.56 7.45 19.22
N HIS A 1055 0.89 7.15 20.33
CA HIS A 1055 1.00 7.96 21.54
C HIS A 1055 2.44 7.88 22.08
N PRO A 1056 3.15 9.01 22.24
CA PRO A 1056 4.62 9.03 22.36
C PRO A 1056 5.17 8.34 23.61
N VAL A 1057 4.30 8.05 24.59
CA VAL A 1057 4.65 7.34 25.83
C VAL A 1057 4.31 5.85 25.75
N THR A 1058 3.24 5.47 25.06
CA THR A 1058 2.72 4.08 25.06
C THR A 1058 2.98 3.34 23.75
N GLY A 1059 3.32 4.06 22.67
CA GLY A 1059 3.60 3.51 21.34
C GLY A 1059 2.41 2.86 20.65
N MET A 1060 1.18 3.01 21.18
CA MET A 1060 -0.05 2.49 20.58
C MET A 1060 -0.84 3.61 19.88
N PRO A 1061 -1.57 3.29 18.78
CA PRO A 1061 -2.38 4.28 18.07
C PRO A 1061 -3.55 4.77 18.94
N ALA A 1062 -3.69 6.08 19.11
CA ALA A 1062 -4.81 6.72 19.80
C ALA A 1062 -5.46 7.77 18.88
N HIS A 1063 -6.80 7.91 18.94
CA HIS A 1063 -7.52 8.91 18.15
C HIS A 1063 -7.22 10.34 18.66
N VAL A 1064 -7.04 11.26 17.73
CA VAL A 1064 -6.67 12.63 18.08
C VAL A 1064 -7.87 13.36 18.69
N TYR A 1065 -7.72 13.88 19.92
CA TYR A 1065 -8.72 14.81 20.47
C TYR A 1065 -8.68 16.12 19.69
N GLN A 1066 -9.83 16.51 19.14
CA GLN A 1066 -10.00 17.64 18.27
C GLN A 1066 -10.84 18.71 18.96
N ASN A 1067 -10.37 19.94 18.82
CA ASN A 1067 -11.10 21.13 19.22
C ASN A 1067 -11.21 21.98 17.95
N SER A 1068 -12.37 22.59 17.69
CA SER A 1068 -12.46 23.66 16.70
C SER A 1068 -12.69 24.97 17.42
N TRP A 1069 -12.08 26.03 16.93
CA TRP A 1069 -12.25 27.36 17.49
C TRP A 1069 -12.36 28.37 16.36
N GLY A 1070 -13.31 29.28 16.51
CA GLY A 1070 -13.53 30.40 15.60
C GLY A 1070 -13.06 31.68 16.26
N PHE A 1071 -12.04 32.30 15.68
CA PHE A 1071 -11.58 33.63 16.07
C PHE A 1071 -12.05 34.61 14.99
N THR A 1072 -12.95 35.52 15.35
CA THR A 1072 -13.34 36.59 14.42
C THR A 1072 -12.30 37.71 14.50
N THR A 1073 -12.20 38.56 13.48
CA THR A 1073 -11.32 39.76 13.55
C THR A 1073 -11.63 40.67 14.75
N ARG A 1074 -12.81 40.53 15.36
CA ARG A 1074 -13.22 41.23 16.59
C ARG A 1074 -12.52 40.70 17.85
N SER A 1075 -12.11 39.43 17.89
CA SER A 1075 -11.42 38.80 19.03
C SER A 1075 -9.98 39.29 19.20
N LEU A 1076 -9.30 39.59 18.08
CA LEU A 1076 -7.97 40.23 18.07
C LEU A 1076 -8.06 41.61 18.74
N GLY A 1077 -9.10 42.40 18.44
CA GLY A 1077 -9.34 43.69 19.09
C GLY A 1077 -9.54 43.60 20.61
N VAL A 1078 -10.24 42.57 21.10
CA VAL A 1078 -10.46 42.35 22.53
C VAL A 1078 -9.19 41.87 23.24
N LEU A 1079 -8.40 40.98 22.62
CA LEU A 1079 -7.15 40.48 23.19
C LEU A 1079 -6.08 41.60 23.32
N PHE A 1080 -5.99 42.48 22.32
CA PHE A 1080 -5.07 43.63 22.34
C PHE A 1080 -5.44 44.68 23.40
N MET A 1081 -6.72 44.81 23.74
CA MET A 1081 -7.20 45.80 24.71
C MET A 1081 -7.11 45.33 26.17
N VAL A 1082 -6.93 44.02 26.43
CA VAL A 1082 -7.07 43.45 27.79
C VAL A 1082 -5.76 42.85 28.36
N HIS A 1083 -4.84 42.30 27.56
CA HIS A 1083 -3.76 41.43 28.11
C HIS A 1083 -2.35 41.51 27.47
N GLY A 1084 -1.85 42.68 27.07
CA GLY A 1084 -0.44 42.78 26.63
C GLY A 1084 0.58 42.70 27.78
N ASP A 1085 1.45 41.68 27.83
CA ASP A 1085 2.73 41.72 28.57
C ASP A 1085 3.91 40.95 27.90
N ASN A 1086 5.14 41.31 28.31
CA ASN A 1086 6.41 41.31 27.51
C ASN A 1086 7.24 40.00 27.46
N LYS A 1087 6.66 38.78 27.48
CA LYS A 1087 7.48 37.56 27.78
C LYS A 1087 7.61 36.40 26.77
N GLY A 1088 7.05 36.44 25.57
CA GLY A 1088 7.49 35.48 24.53
C GLY A 1088 6.73 34.17 24.33
N LEU A 1089 6.49 33.82 23.06
CA LEU A 1089 6.00 32.52 22.61
C LEU A 1089 7.19 31.62 22.25
N VAL A 1090 7.17 30.38 22.73
CA VAL A 1090 8.07 29.33 22.27
C VAL A 1090 7.25 28.30 21.51
N LEU A 1091 7.55 28.12 20.22
CA LEU A 1091 6.91 27.12 19.34
C LEU A 1091 7.76 25.84 19.29
N PRO A 1092 7.22 24.66 19.67
CA PRO A 1092 7.92 23.39 19.58
C PRO A 1092 7.38 22.50 18.43
N PRO A 1093 8.09 21.40 18.09
CA PRO A 1093 8.29 20.97 16.71
C PRO A 1093 7.16 20.11 16.17
N ARG A 1094 6.62 20.49 15.02
CA ARG A 1094 6.08 19.54 14.04
C ARG A 1094 6.24 19.94 12.57
N VAL A 1095 6.71 21.15 12.28
CA VAL A 1095 7.05 21.60 10.93
C VAL A 1095 8.24 22.54 11.05
N ALA A 1096 9.45 22.05 10.72
CA ALA A 1096 10.70 22.78 10.41
C ALA A 1096 11.94 22.16 11.11
N PRO A 1097 13.11 22.14 10.43
CA PRO A 1097 14.40 21.85 11.05
C PRO A 1097 14.96 23.01 11.90
N ILE A 1098 14.26 24.14 11.99
CA ILE A 1098 14.71 25.36 12.71
C ILE A 1098 13.78 25.60 13.91
N GLN A 1099 14.37 25.66 15.11
CA GLN A 1099 13.67 26.11 16.32
C GLN A 1099 13.88 27.61 16.51
N LEU A 1100 12.78 28.39 16.48
CA LEU A 1100 12.82 29.84 16.69
C LEU A 1100 12.03 30.21 17.95
N ARG A 1101 12.62 31.05 18.80
CA ARG A 1101 11.94 31.67 19.95
C ARG A 1101 11.55 33.09 19.56
N ILE A 1102 10.25 33.40 19.60
CA ILE A 1102 9.72 34.71 19.20
C ILE A 1102 9.02 35.35 20.40
N PRO A 1103 9.47 36.53 20.87
CA PRO A 1103 8.76 37.29 21.89
C PRO A 1103 7.25 37.51 21.53
N MET A 1104 6.31 37.49 22.49
CA MET A 1104 4.85 37.43 22.27
C MET A 1104 4.38 38.75 21.68
N ASP A 1105 4.91 39.81 22.25
CA ASP A 1105 4.84 41.20 21.80
C ASP A 1105 5.37 41.39 20.38
N GLN A 1106 6.28 40.52 19.93
CA GLN A 1106 6.85 40.55 18.58
C GLN A 1106 6.23 39.54 17.62
N LEU A 1107 5.33 38.66 18.07
CA LEU A 1107 4.80 37.57 17.25
C LEU A 1107 3.97 38.09 16.07
N ARG A 1108 3.12 39.10 16.30
CA ARG A 1108 2.28 39.71 15.28
C ARG A 1108 3.11 40.28 14.13
N ASP A 1109 4.23 40.92 14.46
CA ASP A 1109 5.06 41.63 13.49
C ASP A 1109 6.11 40.70 12.85
N ARG A 1110 6.64 39.74 13.62
CA ARG A 1110 7.68 38.82 13.12
C ARG A 1110 7.13 37.59 12.39
N LEU A 1111 5.91 37.15 12.66
CA LEU A 1111 5.37 35.95 12.03
C LEU A 1111 5.16 36.12 10.51
N PRO A 1112 4.55 37.22 10.00
CA PRO A 1112 4.47 37.44 8.56
C PRO A 1112 5.86 37.46 7.90
N SER A 1113 6.80 38.20 8.51
CA SER A 1113 8.19 38.27 8.05
C SER A 1113 8.87 36.88 8.05
N LEU A 1114 8.59 36.03 9.04
CA LEU A 1114 9.12 34.67 9.08
C LEU A 1114 8.54 33.79 7.98
N LEU A 1115 7.23 33.88 7.71
CA LEU A 1115 6.61 33.14 6.61
C LEU A 1115 7.18 33.58 5.25
N ASP A 1116 7.46 34.88 5.09
CA ASP A 1116 8.16 35.39 3.90
C ASP A 1116 9.61 34.89 3.84
N THR A 1117 10.34 34.85 4.96
CA THR A 1117 11.68 34.23 5.01
C THR A 1117 11.65 32.76 4.63
N ILE A 1118 10.71 31.97 5.16
CA ILE A 1118 10.57 30.55 4.81
C ILE A 1118 10.30 30.39 3.31
N HIS A 1119 9.41 31.20 2.75
CA HIS A 1119 9.11 31.18 1.32
C HIS A 1119 10.36 31.52 0.48
N ALA A 1120 11.10 32.56 0.87
CA ALA A 1120 12.33 32.98 0.21
C ALA A 1120 13.43 31.91 0.32
N ASP A 1121 13.59 31.29 1.48
CA ASP A 1121 14.58 30.22 1.71
C ASP A 1121 14.25 28.98 0.87
N MET A 1122 12.97 28.61 0.77
CA MET A 1122 12.52 27.51 -0.08
C MET A 1122 12.85 27.77 -1.55
N LEU A 1123 12.55 28.97 -2.05
CA LEU A 1123 12.87 29.36 -3.43
C LEU A 1123 14.38 29.40 -3.65
N CYS A 1124 15.14 29.98 -2.73
CA CYS A 1124 16.60 30.09 -2.81
C CYS A 1124 17.27 28.70 -2.85
N LYS A 1125 16.84 27.79 -1.97
CA LYS A 1125 17.33 26.41 -1.95
C LYS A 1125 17.03 25.69 -3.26
N ALA A 1126 15.78 25.74 -3.73
CA ALA A 1126 15.40 25.10 -4.98
C ALA A 1126 16.12 25.72 -6.20
N THR A 1127 16.34 27.04 -6.19
CA THR A 1127 17.09 27.75 -7.25
C THR A 1127 18.55 27.31 -7.30
N THR A 1128 19.18 27.18 -6.13
CA THR A 1128 20.57 26.70 -6.01
C THR A 1128 20.70 25.28 -6.54
N GLU A 1129 19.82 24.37 -6.10
CA GLU A 1129 19.78 22.99 -6.58
C GLU A 1129 19.56 22.93 -8.11
N PHE A 1130 18.62 23.70 -8.65
CA PHE A 1130 18.39 23.74 -10.08
C PHE A 1130 19.62 24.25 -10.86
N ALA A 1131 20.28 25.30 -10.36
CA ALA A 1131 21.49 25.85 -10.99
C ALA A 1131 22.68 24.86 -10.99
N GLU A 1132 22.86 24.07 -9.93
CA GLU A 1132 23.89 23.03 -9.83
C GLU A 1132 23.68 21.89 -10.84
N HIS A 1133 22.43 21.65 -11.23
CA HIS A 1133 22.04 20.60 -12.17
C HIS A 1133 21.97 21.07 -13.63
N ILE A 1134 22.54 22.23 -13.96
CA ILE A 1134 22.68 22.70 -15.34
C ILE A 1134 24.16 22.78 -15.71
N ARG A 1135 24.57 21.98 -16.69
CA ARG A 1135 25.95 21.89 -17.17
C ARG A 1135 26.05 22.43 -18.59
N THR A 1136 27.25 22.85 -19.00
CA THR A 1136 27.51 23.15 -20.42
C THR A 1136 27.94 21.88 -21.15
N ALA A 1137 27.59 21.75 -22.43
CA ALA A 1137 28.04 20.66 -23.28
C ALA A 1137 28.47 21.19 -24.65
N SER A 1138 29.69 20.86 -25.04
CA SER A 1138 30.30 21.25 -26.31
C SER A 1138 30.25 20.14 -27.37
N ASN A 1139 29.94 18.91 -26.96
CA ASN A 1139 29.79 17.75 -27.82
C ASN A 1139 28.76 16.75 -27.27
N LEU A 1140 28.39 15.76 -28.09
CA LEU A 1140 27.37 14.77 -27.73
C LEU A 1140 27.77 13.88 -26.54
N ASN A 1141 29.07 13.63 -26.33
CA ASN A 1141 29.54 12.85 -25.18
C ASN A 1141 29.38 13.63 -23.88
N GLU A 1142 29.66 14.94 -23.88
CA GLU A 1142 29.42 15.81 -22.73
C GLU A 1142 27.92 15.93 -22.42
N LEU A 1143 27.06 15.99 -23.44
CA LEU A 1143 25.60 15.91 -23.24
C LEU A 1143 25.23 14.61 -22.52
N CYS A 1144 25.66 13.45 -23.04
CA CYS A 1144 25.38 12.17 -22.41
C CYS A 1144 25.91 12.08 -20.97
N ALA A 1145 27.13 12.58 -20.71
CA ALA A 1145 27.71 12.62 -19.37
C ALA A 1145 26.90 13.49 -18.40
N ALA A 1146 26.36 14.62 -18.87
CA ALA A 1146 25.46 15.45 -18.06
C ALA A 1146 24.13 14.72 -17.75
N LEU A 1147 23.53 14.04 -18.73
CA LEU A 1147 22.30 13.26 -18.53
C LEU A 1147 22.48 12.11 -17.54
N ASP A 1148 23.63 11.41 -17.61
CA ASP A 1148 23.97 10.31 -16.69
C ASP A 1148 24.23 10.82 -15.27
N ALA A 1149 24.75 12.05 -15.14
CA ALA A 1149 24.87 12.78 -13.88
C ALA A 1149 23.56 13.44 -13.42
N ARG A 1150 22.39 13.03 -13.96
CA ARG A 1150 21.07 13.60 -13.65
C ARG A 1150 21.08 15.13 -13.76
N SER A 1151 21.61 15.67 -14.84
CA SER A 1151 21.71 17.11 -15.08
C SER A 1151 21.14 17.47 -16.46
N LEU A 1152 20.70 18.72 -16.61
CA LEU A 1152 20.40 19.32 -17.90
C LEU A 1152 21.69 19.86 -18.53
N ALA A 1153 21.69 20.00 -19.85
CA ALA A 1153 22.85 20.44 -20.59
C ALA A 1153 22.52 21.61 -21.52
N LEU A 1154 23.24 22.71 -21.38
CA LEU A 1154 23.18 23.85 -22.28
C LEU A 1154 24.25 23.70 -23.36
N ALA A 1155 23.83 23.67 -24.63
CA ALA A 1155 24.71 23.37 -25.75
C ALA A 1155 24.49 24.32 -26.95
N PRO A 1156 25.53 24.70 -27.71
CA PRO A 1156 25.39 25.48 -28.93
C PRO A 1156 24.76 24.62 -30.03
N PHE A 1157 23.55 24.97 -30.47
CA PHE A 1157 22.73 24.14 -31.35
C PHE A 1157 22.33 24.87 -32.64
N CYS A 1158 22.23 24.12 -33.74
CA CYS A 1158 21.88 24.67 -35.06
C CYS A 1158 20.39 24.95 -35.27
N GLY A 1159 19.51 24.54 -34.34
CA GLY A 1159 18.06 24.79 -34.41
C GLY A 1159 17.27 23.88 -35.35
N ASP A 1160 17.94 22.99 -36.09
CA ASP A 1160 17.31 22.16 -37.11
C ASP A 1160 16.69 20.87 -36.57
N SER A 1161 15.49 20.56 -37.06
CA SER A 1161 14.68 19.41 -36.62
C SER A 1161 15.33 18.05 -36.88
N ASP A 1162 16.03 17.85 -38.01
CA ASP A 1162 16.70 16.58 -38.30
C ASP A 1162 17.89 16.37 -37.37
N CYS A 1163 18.64 17.46 -37.09
CA CYS A 1163 19.71 17.40 -36.10
C CYS A 1163 19.20 17.09 -34.69
N GLU A 1164 18.03 17.64 -34.33
CA GLU A 1164 17.37 17.36 -33.05
C GLU A 1164 16.97 15.89 -32.93
N GLU A 1165 16.43 15.30 -34.01
CA GLU A 1165 16.08 13.88 -34.07
C GLU A 1165 17.31 12.97 -33.90
N VAL A 1166 18.43 13.32 -34.53
CA VAL A 1166 19.70 12.61 -34.35
C VAL A 1166 20.16 12.69 -32.89
N ILE A 1167 20.12 13.87 -32.26
CA ILE A 1167 20.48 14.04 -30.84
C ILE A 1167 19.59 13.15 -29.97
N ARG A 1168 18.27 13.15 -30.21
CA ARG A 1168 17.31 12.33 -29.46
C ARG A 1168 17.62 10.85 -29.57
N ASN A 1169 17.92 10.36 -30.78
CA ASN A 1169 18.21 8.95 -31.02
C ASN A 1169 19.57 8.52 -30.44
N GLU A 1170 20.61 9.32 -30.65
CA GLU A 1170 21.98 8.97 -30.20
C GLU A 1170 22.17 9.09 -28.68
N SER A 1171 21.42 10.00 -28.04
CA SER A 1171 21.45 10.16 -26.57
C SER A 1171 20.57 9.14 -25.82
N ALA A 1172 19.81 8.30 -26.53
CA ALA A 1172 18.92 7.28 -25.95
C ALA A 1172 19.64 6.04 -25.39
N ARG A 1173 20.94 6.14 -25.03
CA ARG A 1173 21.75 4.98 -24.57
C ARG A 1173 21.15 4.31 -23.33
N ASN A 1174 21.23 2.97 -23.32
CA ASN A 1174 20.62 1.99 -22.40
C ASN A 1174 20.73 2.29 -20.89
N VAL A 1175 19.95 3.24 -20.38
CA VAL A 1175 19.78 3.42 -18.93
C VAL A 1175 18.30 3.26 -18.59
N VAL A 1176 17.92 2.06 -18.16
CA VAL A 1176 16.63 1.82 -17.48
C VAL A 1176 16.80 2.33 -16.04
N LEU A 1177 16.47 3.59 -15.80
CA LEU A 1177 16.55 4.19 -14.47
C LEU A 1177 15.41 3.72 -13.55
N GLU A 1178 14.23 3.35 -14.08
CA GLU A 1178 13.09 2.86 -13.28
C GLU A 1178 12.17 1.90 -14.07
N PRO A 1179 11.53 0.90 -13.43
CA PRO A 1179 10.53 0.05 -14.07
C PRO A 1179 9.30 0.86 -14.49
N GLY A 1180 9.04 0.96 -15.80
CA GLY A 1180 7.84 1.61 -16.35
C GLY A 1180 8.05 3.02 -16.93
N ALA A 1181 9.21 3.65 -16.75
CA ALA A 1181 9.53 4.92 -17.40
C ALA A 1181 9.98 4.71 -18.86
N PRO A 1182 9.49 5.49 -19.84
CA PRO A 1182 9.94 5.38 -21.21
C PRO A 1182 11.43 5.75 -21.33
N SER A 1183 12.19 4.90 -22.02
CA SER A 1183 13.58 5.14 -22.43
C SER A 1183 13.59 6.25 -23.49
N MET A 1184 13.66 7.50 -23.06
CA MET A 1184 13.73 8.66 -23.95
C MET A 1184 15.14 9.24 -23.93
N GLY A 1185 15.74 9.46 -25.12
CA GLY A 1185 16.92 10.31 -25.25
C GLY A 1185 16.60 11.77 -24.91
N ALA A 1186 17.63 12.60 -24.88
CA ALA A 1186 17.47 14.03 -24.63
C ALA A 1186 16.68 14.69 -25.75
N LYS A 1187 15.77 15.59 -25.36
CA LYS A 1187 15.07 16.51 -26.27
C LYS A 1187 15.52 17.94 -25.99
N SER A 1188 15.28 18.85 -26.93
CA SER A 1188 15.42 20.26 -26.60
C SER A 1188 14.28 20.68 -25.65
N LEU A 1189 14.63 21.42 -24.61
CA LEU A 1189 13.69 21.90 -23.60
C LEU A 1189 13.25 23.31 -23.96
N CYS A 1190 14.22 24.23 -24.11
CA CYS A 1190 14.01 25.58 -24.63
C CYS A 1190 15.33 26.26 -25.02
N ILE A 1191 15.22 27.33 -25.78
CA ILE A 1191 16.22 28.36 -26.00
C ILE A 1191 15.99 29.43 -24.92
N PRO A 1192 16.83 29.51 -23.87
CA PRO A 1192 16.59 30.40 -22.73
C PRO A 1192 16.74 31.88 -23.12
N PHE A 1193 15.86 32.76 -22.62
CA PHE A 1193 15.86 34.20 -22.95
C PHE A 1193 16.95 35.00 -22.22
N ALA A 1194 17.19 34.71 -20.94
CA ALA A 1194 18.31 35.24 -20.14
C ALA A 1194 18.59 34.28 -18.97
N CYS A 1195 19.87 34.07 -18.62
CA CYS A 1195 20.27 33.17 -17.53
C CYS A 1195 20.28 33.88 -16.17
N ASP A 1196 19.11 34.31 -15.70
CA ASP A 1196 18.99 35.01 -14.40
C ASP A 1196 19.31 34.09 -13.20
N PHE A 1197 19.18 32.77 -13.39
CA PHE A 1197 19.44 31.77 -12.34
C PHE A 1197 20.92 31.36 -12.23
N ASN A 1198 21.73 31.62 -13.26
CA ASN A 1198 23.16 31.33 -13.25
C ASN A 1198 23.91 32.18 -14.29
N SER A 1199 24.47 33.30 -13.82
CA SER A 1199 25.22 34.25 -14.64
C SER A 1199 26.50 33.68 -15.27
N ALA A 1200 26.96 32.50 -14.83
CA ALA A 1200 28.12 31.82 -15.41
C ALA A 1200 27.79 30.98 -16.67
N LEU A 1201 26.51 30.81 -17.01
CA LEU A 1201 26.10 30.04 -18.19
C LEU A 1201 26.05 30.91 -19.45
N PRO A 1202 26.57 30.42 -20.60
CA PRO A 1202 26.49 31.13 -21.87
C PRO A 1202 25.07 31.09 -22.43
N CYS A 1203 24.36 32.22 -22.43
CA CYS A 1203 23.04 32.37 -23.04
C CYS A 1203 23.05 33.28 -24.27
N GLY A 1204 22.00 33.18 -25.09
CA GLY A 1204 21.85 33.98 -26.31
C GLY A 1204 22.52 33.37 -27.54
N VAL A 1205 23.02 34.22 -28.43
CA VAL A 1205 23.61 33.83 -29.72
C VAL A 1205 25.09 33.44 -29.51
N PRO A 1206 25.52 32.23 -29.92
CA PRO A 1206 26.92 31.83 -29.85
C PRO A 1206 27.85 32.75 -30.65
N PRO A 1207 29.14 32.86 -30.28
CA PRO A 1207 30.11 33.63 -31.06
C PRO A 1207 30.16 33.20 -32.54
N THR A 1208 30.34 34.16 -33.45
CA THR A 1208 30.37 33.92 -34.89
C THR A 1208 31.38 32.82 -35.26
N GLY A 1209 30.95 31.80 -35.99
CA GLY A 1209 31.77 30.64 -36.36
C GLY A 1209 31.66 29.45 -35.41
N THR A 1210 30.95 29.57 -34.28
CA THR A 1210 30.65 28.43 -33.40
C THR A 1210 29.81 27.40 -34.16
N LYS A 1211 30.29 26.15 -34.17
CA LYS A 1211 29.57 25.03 -34.82
C LYS A 1211 28.58 24.39 -33.85
N CYS A 1212 27.59 23.69 -34.40
CA CYS A 1212 26.70 22.83 -33.63
C CYS A 1212 27.51 21.82 -32.80
N PHE A 1213 27.07 21.57 -31.56
CA PHE A 1213 27.70 20.62 -30.65
C PHE A 1213 27.58 19.16 -31.14
N ASN A 1214 26.60 18.85 -31.99
CA ASN A 1214 26.36 17.48 -32.48
C ASN A 1214 27.37 17.06 -33.58
N GLN A 1215 28.67 17.20 -33.33
CA GLN A 1215 29.72 16.71 -34.23
C GLN A 1215 30.05 15.24 -33.94
N PRO A 1216 30.38 14.44 -34.98
CA PRO A 1216 30.56 14.81 -36.39
C PRO A 1216 29.25 14.84 -37.21
N HIS A 1217 28.09 14.51 -36.62
CA HIS A 1217 26.82 14.35 -37.34
C HIS A 1217 26.26 15.66 -37.95
N CYS A 1218 26.65 16.82 -37.43
CA CYS A 1218 26.24 18.12 -37.91
C CYS A 1218 27.44 19.08 -37.99
N THR A 1219 27.63 19.71 -39.15
CA THR A 1219 28.70 20.69 -39.42
C THR A 1219 28.20 22.12 -39.51
N ARG A 1220 26.88 22.35 -39.34
CA ARG A 1220 26.24 23.66 -39.41
C ARG A 1220 26.68 24.58 -38.28
N GLN A 1221 26.55 25.88 -38.50
CA GLN A 1221 26.76 26.88 -37.45
C GLN A 1221 25.65 26.79 -36.40
N ALA A 1222 26.02 27.00 -35.14
CA ALA A 1222 25.05 27.09 -34.05
C ALA A 1222 24.32 28.45 -34.13
N LEU A 1223 22.99 28.42 -34.00
CA LEU A 1223 22.13 29.60 -34.02
C LEU A 1223 21.89 30.15 -32.61
N ALA A 1224 21.76 29.25 -31.63
CA ALA A 1224 21.47 29.60 -30.25
C ALA A 1224 22.12 28.60 -29.28
N TYR A 1225 22.33 29.01 -28.04
CA TYR A 1225 22.45 28.05 -26.95
C TYR A 1225 21.08 27.47 -26.62
N THR A 1226 20.96 26.15 -26.58
CA THR A 1226 19.70 25.43 -26.33
C THR A 1226 19.89 24.48 -25.15
N LEU A 1227 18.91 24.47 -24.24
CA LEU A 1227 18.89 23.59 -23.09
C LEU A 1227 18.33 22.22 -23.52
N PHE A 1228 19.06 21.15 -23.24
CA PHE A 1228 18.69 19.76 -23.52
C PHE A 1228 18.57 18.97 -22.23
N GLY A 1229 17.69 17.96 -22.22
CA GLY A 1229 17.51 17.10 -21.07
C GLY A 1229 16.56 15.94 -21.31
N ARG A 1230 16.53 14.99 -20.37
CA ARG A 1230 15.42 14.03 -20.24
C ARG A 1230 14.21 14.76 -19.66
N SER A 1231 13.03 14.48 -20.18
CA SER A 1231 11.77 15.11 -19.75
C SER A 1231 10.78 14.06 -19.27
N TYR A 1232 9.81 14.50 -18.47
CA TYR A 1232 8.54 13.80 -18.28
C TYR A 1232 7.69 13.82 -19.56
#